data_AF-A0A9D8RC10-F1
#
_entry.id   AF-A0A9D8RC10-F1
#
_cell.length_a   1.000
_cell.length_b   1.000
_cell.length_c   1.000
_cell.angle_alpha   90.00
_cell.angle_beta   90.00
_cell.angle_gamma   90.00
#
_symmetry.space_group_name_H-M   'P 1'
#
loop_
_entity.id
_entity.type
_entity.pdbx_description
1 polymer ?
#
loop_
_entity_poly.entity_id
_entity_poly.type
_entity_poly.pdbx_seq_one_letter_code
_entity_poly.pdbx_strand_id
1 'polypeptide(L)'
;MDKVLSYNQKSNGEDWFSLTGQYNEDDIKAIKDPNGGQAENPKTAIPSPFAQLDLVKNAFEHIAKDQRLLGSRMDMRLVSYALDIAQMFYNFDEMKSMYGVQLVQWNMTHLQMLLNDPAHKLLGETLQMFIDQDASAYNFSQNMSIYFIVYNNQVIGSTSPASLFMASPNANCMDQIQVEQGKVLFGEWRNLWERNPKFVKYFYAIFTAFPELKKMCTEVNNYLIENFKAMERLGPDYVKTRLEIISEIGNPEASDQESAKKAREYLNRNYMPIENGVNVLGFPLYQCRQEDVNAAISQSDFVIVPSQPDAMADPRKPLVLQNNLDTLASDPFIYVTYPWDNATVITPQMYAEQDINKRILPATTHQYPWLTDDDFFQPTMIKLDYPVDSDCFFNGNIKTISRDVDNNGFLLPLKPLFFKYFTMKDLLTGTIAGQPVFEMHHQRIGGQEAVTAILRVRVNKTEKNPYSFITLQRTYVESVNGEYSFDKTNNYGKFVRVAFALAVFPFAKRADLNRYHVQLTDRALGNLAGCDLALEFYRNGMREHIQDVVSRQRSLKRLKNMGSSFYSLDSVFDLMNVVLSDDRGKRIAEGLVAPQWIEDEGGTSAFTFAVDFGTTNTHVESMKDDHLPLPLKIEKDSRERLVATLYNGNDESKYLFEVVMRQEFIPQVLGDEYGFPQRTVLSECDRLDPVSIDRIEALGDANIPFIYEKESAGNYNRITANLKWSTDPSNKKRISCYLTELALLMRAKVLLDGGDLRKTRLVWFYPLSMQHGNIENMKKTWGQIMKNVFGIEPTEDNLIQMPESIAPYYFYKAHPDRFKAAASTVASIDIGGGTSDVAVFQENSTKPTLLTSFRFAANAIFGDAYSDVPQGDSNPMVRKYVEYFKNLFDADEEKYDDLNAILADIASKRKSEDINAFLFSIENNKVTKDNPVFSYNELLNTDSSRKLLFVYFYVTLIYYVANMMKKRGLQKPRNVMFSGTGSKVLDIVGSQEELDLLTKTIIEIIYDEKYEDGAFAIVKEKDCPKQITCQGGLYQVRNQSGMLQVKEVNNELANYDNTIRTNFSLISREGITYADMADPERRQEIVKDVVDEVKRYNEFFSKLCDDIHVTDHFLVDMKSINTFRELANRDLEHHLVQGWESAQKNQNDKNENDEIADILFFYPIVGSIRYNLLENLGS
;
A
#
# COMPACT_ATOMS: atom_id res chain seq x y z
N MET A 1 0.20 -87.56 -5.41
CA MET A 1 -1.27 -87.60 -5.31
C MET A 1 -1.80 -87.32 -6.69
N ASP A 2 -2.49 -88.32 -7.24
CA ASP A 2 -2.97 -88.37 -8.62
C ASP A 2 -3.91 -87.21 -8.93
N LYS A 3 -3.80 -86.64 -10.13
CA LYS A 3 -4.68 -85.58 -10.62
C LYS A 3 -6.03 -86.18 -10.97
N VAL A 4 -6.93 -86.30 -10.00
CA VAL A 4 -8.32 -86.69 -10.25
C VAL A 4 -9.03 -85.52 -10.93
N LEU A 5 -9.45 -85.72 -12.18
CA LEU A 5 -10.17 -84.72 -13.01
C LEU A 5 -11.71 -84.88 -12.94
N SER A 6 -12.24 -85.88 -12.23
CA SER A 6 -13.68 -86.11 -12.07
C SER A 6 -14.01 -86.72 -10.71
N TYR A 7 -15.00 -86.16 -10.00
CA TYR A 7 -15.51 -86.67 -8.71
C TYR A 7 -16.73 -87.58 -8.86
N ASN A 8 -16.91 -88.16 -10.04
CA ASN A 8 -18.07 -89.01 -10.35
C ASN A 8 -17.85 -90.47 -9.94
N GLN A 9 -18.87 -91.12 -9.35
CA GLN A 9 -18.85 -92.53 -8.94
C GLN A 9 -18.95 -93.55 -10.12
N LYS A 10 -19.15 -93.09 -11.36
CA LYS A 10 -19.21 -93.95 -12.57
C LYS A 10 -17.85 -94.21 -13.23
N SER A 11 -16.74 -93.76 -12.64
CA SER A 11 -15.38 -93.98 -13.15
C SER A 11 -14.70 -95.17 -12.46
N ASN A 12 -14.03 -96.03 -13.23
CA ASN A 12 -13.21 -97.14 -12.73
C ASN A 12 -11.75 -96.72 -12.49
N GLY A 13 -11.46 -95.41 -12.41
CA GLY A 13 -10.10 -94.88 -12.23
C GLY A 13 -9.32 -94.62 -13.53
N GLU A 14 -9.97 -94.63 -14.70
CA GLU A 14 -9.37 -94.15 -15.96
C GLU A 14 -9.83 -92.72 -16.29
N ASP A 15 -8.91 -91.91 -16.84
CA ASP A 15 -9.09 -90.47 -17.09
C ASP A 15 -10.09 -90.15 -18.22
N TRP A 16 -10.37 -91.10 -19.12
CA TRP A 16 -11.36 -90.98 -20.20
C TRP A 16 -12.17 -92.27 -20.27
N PHE A 17 -13.50 -92.17 -20.11
CA PHE A 17 -14.41 -93.31 -20.21
C PHE A 17 -15.60 -92.99 -21.12
N SER A 18 -16.10 -94.00 -21.83
CA SER A 18 -17.31 -93.86 -22.66
C SER A 18 -18.55 -93.89 -21.79
N LEU A 19 -19.35 -92.83 -21.85
CA LEU A 19 -20.66 -92.78 -21.20
C LEU A 19 -21.66 -93.59 -22.03
N THR A 20 -22.38 -94.52 -21.39
CA THR A 20 -23.49 -95.27 -22.00
C THR A 20 -24.83 -94.50 -21.95
N GLY A 21 -24.84 -93.24 -21.48
CA GLY A 21 -25.99 -92.33 -21.45
C GLY A 21 -25.65 -91.00 -20.76
N GLN A 22 -26.54 -89.99 -20.88
CA GLN A 22 -26.41 -88.69 -20.18
C GLN A 22 -26.53 -88.85 -18.65
N TYR A 23 -25.94 -87.92 -17.90
CA TYR A 23 -26.11 -87.84 -16.45
C TYR A 23 -27.57 -87.50 -16.09
N ASN A 24 -28.14 -88.21 -15.12
CA ASN A 24 -29.45 -87.88 -14.56
C ASN A 24 -29.32 -86.99 -13.30
N GLU A 25 -30.43 -86.47 -12.78
CA GLU A 25 -30.43 -85.56 -11.61
C GLU A 25 -29.79 -86.19 -10.35
N ASP A 26 -29.91 -87.50 -10.17
CA ASP A 26 -29.33 -88.21 -9.03
C ASP A 26 -27.80 -88.35 -9.17
N ASP A 27 -27.30 -88.53 -10.40
CA ASP A 27 -25.87 -88.57 -10.70
C ASP A 27 -25.18 -87.22 -10.43
N ILE A 28 -25.87 -86.11 -10.72
CA ILE A 28 -25.37 -84.74 -10.50
C ILE A 28 -25.35 -84.42 -9.00
N LYS A 29 -26.40 -84.78 -8.26
CA LYS A 29 -26.48 -84.61 -6.79
C LYS A 29 -25.42 -85.44 -6.04
N ALA A 30 -24.91 -86.51 -6.63
CA ALA A 30 -23.89 -87.37 -6.01
C ALA A 30 -22.46 -86.79 -6.08
N ILE A 31 -22.22 -85.75 -6.90
CA ILE A 31 -20.91 -85.09 -7.02
C ILE A 31 -20.71 -84.17 -5.79
N LYS A 32 -19.91 -84.62 -4.82
CA LYS A 32 -19.58 -83.84 -3.62
C LYS A 32 -18.24 -83.11 -3.77
N ASP A 33 -18.23 -81.80 -3.49
CA ASP A 33 -17.00 -81.01 -3.34
C ASP A 33 -16.19 -81.53 -2.13
N PRO A 34 -14.94 -82.00 -2.30
CA PRO A 34 -14.11 -82.49 -1.20
C PRO A 34 -13.79 -81.43 -0.13
N ASN A 35 -13.87 -80.14 -0.48
CA ASN A 35 -13.46 -79.03 0.39
C ASN A 35 -14.64 -78.23 0.96
N GLY A 36 -15.89 -78.62 0.69
CA GLY A 36 -17.08 -77.97 1.26
C GLY A 36 -17.16 -76.45 1.04
N GLY A 37 -16.70 -75.95 -0.12
CA GLY A 37 -16.71 -74.52 -0.43
C GLY A 37 -15.61 -73.69 0.24
N GLN A 38 -14.59 -74.30 0.85
CA GLN A 38 -13.49 -73.58 1.52
C GLN A 38 -12.31 -73.18 0.61
N ALA A 39 -12.33 -73.52 -0.68
CA ALA A 39 -11.24 -73.18 -1.60
C ALA A 39 -11.36 -71.72 -2.09
N GLU A 40 -10.27 -70.94 -1.99
CA GLU A 40 -10.23 -69.52 -2.46
C GLU A 40 -10.39 -69.38 -3.99
N ASN A 41 -9.96 -70.39 -4.74
CA ASN A 41 -10.05 -70.49 -6.20
C ASN A 41 -10.80 -71.77 -6.59
N PRO A 42 -12.13 -71.73 -6.81
CA PRO A 42 -12.90 -72.92 -7.14
C PRO A 42 -12.60 -73.39 -8.57
N LYS A 43 -12.41 -74.70 -8.75
CA LYS A 43 -12.52 -75.35 -10.05
C LYS A 43 -14.00 -75.66 -10.28
N THR A 44 -14.70 -74.81 -10.99
CA THR A 44 -16.10 -75.06 -11.36
C THR A 44 -16.20 -76.33 -12.19
N ALA A 45 -16.93 -77.34 -11.68
CA ALA A 45 -17.25 -78.58 -12.40
C ALA A 45 -18.55 -78.47 -13.24
N ILE A 46 -19.21 -77.31 -13.21
CA ILE A 46 -20.40 -77.00 -14.02
C ILE A 46 -19.94 -76.80 -15.47
N PRO A 47 -20.33 -77.66 -16.43
CA PRO A 47 -19.88 -77.57 -17.81
C PRO A 47 -20.75 -76.56 -18.60
N SER A 48 -20.88 -75.32 -18.10
CA SER A 48 -21.65 -74.25 -18.75
C SER A 48 -20.81 -72.96 -18.83
N PRO A 49 -20.86 -72.22 -19.96
CA PRO A 49 -20.25 -70.89 -20.08
C PRO A 49 -20.89 -69.86 -19.13
N PHE A 50 -22.05 -70.16 -18.54
CA PHE A 50 -22.79 -69.29 -17.63
C PHE A 50 -22.70 -69.70 -16.16
N ALA A 51 -21.76 -70.58 -15.79
CA ALA A 51 -21.65 -71.11 -14.42
C ALA A 51 -21.55 -70.04 -13.32
N GLN A 52 -21.01 -68.85 -13.63
CA GLN A 52 -20.95 -67.73 -12.68
C GLN A 52 -22.35 -67.24 -12.27
N LEU A 53 -23.35 -67.29 -13.16
CA LEU A 53 -24.73 -66.92 -12.85
C LEU A 53 -25.31 -67.86 -11.79
N ASP A 54 -25.07 -69.15 -11.96
CA ASP A 54 -25.54 -70.19 -11.03
C ASP A 54 -24.89 -70.05 -9.65
N LEU A 55 -23.57 -69.86 -9.60
CA LEU A 55 -22.83 -69.70 -8.35
C LEU A 55 -23.35 -68.49 -7.53
N VAL A 56 -23.55 -67.34 -8.17
CA VAL A 56 -24.05 -66.14 -7.48
C VAL A 56 -25.50 -66.32 -7.04
N LYS A 57 -26.35 -66.89 -7.90
CA LYS A 57 -27.76 -67.19 -7.58
C LYS A 57 -27.86 -68.11 -6.35
N ASN A 58 -27.12 -69.21 -6.34
CA ASN A 58 -27.11 -70.17 -5.23
C ASN A 58 -26.51 -69.57 -3.95
N ALA A 59 -25.50 -68.69 -4.07
CA ALA A 59 -24.94 -67.98 -2.92
C ALA A 59 -25.98 -67.09 -2.21
N PHE A 60 -26.82 -66.36 -2.97
CA PHE A 60 -27.94 -65.61 -2.39
C PHE A 60 -28.94 -66.54 -1.68
N GLU A 61 -29.27 -67.69 -2.27
CA GLU A 61 -30.17 -68.67 -1.66
C GLU A 61 -29.61 -69.26 -0.36
N HIS A 62 -28.32 -69.61 -0.35
CA HIS A 62 -27.65 -70.17 0.82
C HIS A 62 -27.60 -69.19 1.99
N ILE A 63 -27.23 -67.92 1.72
CA ILE A 63 -27.16 -66.89 2.77
C ILE A 63 -28.56 -66.60 3.34
N ALA A 64 -29.60 -66.59 2.48
CA ALA A 64 -30.97 -66.36 2.93
C ALA A 64 -31.53 -67.47 3.84
N LYS A 65 -30.88 -68.64 3.95
CA LYS A 65 -31.30 -69.72 4.85
C LYS A 65 -30.87 -69.50 6.31
N ASP A 66 -29.89 -68.61 6.59
CA ASP A 66 -29.50 -68.21 7.95
C ASP A 66 -30.10 -66.83 8.29
N GLN A 67 -30.84 -66.74 9.40
CA GLN A 67 -31.46 -65.48 9.86
C GLN A 67 -30.45 -64.35 10.19
N ARG A 68 -29.17 -64.69 10.33
CA ARG A 68 -28.06 -63.75 10.52
C ARG A 68 -27.41 -63.34 9.21
N LEU A 69 -27.87 -63.86 8.07
CA LEU A 69 -27.28 -63.67 6.74
C LEU A 69 -25.80 -64.07 6.70
N LEU A 70 -25.50 -65.28 7.21
CA LEU A 70 -24.17 -65.88 7.17
C LEU A 70 -24.17 -67.09 6.24
N GLY A 71 -23.14 -67.21 5.40
CA GLY A 71 -22.92 -68.34 4.51
C GLY A 71 -21.47 -68.83 4.55
N SER A 72 -21.09 -69.70 3.60
CA SER A 72 -19.68 -70.03 3.42
C SER A 72 -18.90 -68.76 3.03
N ARG A 73 -17.57 -68.76 3.22
CA ARG A 73 -16.72 -67.63 2.79
C ARG A 73 -16.93 -67.27 1.31
N MET A 74 -17.13 -68.29 0.48
CA MET A 74 -17.41 -68.11 -0.95
C MET A 74 -18.76 -67.44 -1.18
N ASP A 75 -19.82 -67.90 -0.52
CA ASP A 75 -21.15 -67.30 -0.67
C ASP A 75 -21.14 -65.83 -0.26
N MET A 76 -20.51 -65.53 0.90
CA MET A 76 -20.36 -64.16 1.41
C MET A 76 -19.61 -63.27 0.42
N ARG A 77 -18.52 -63.79 -0.18
CA ARG A 77 -17.75 -63.09 -1.21
C ARG A 77 -18.59 -62.80 -2.46
N LEU A 78 -19.26 -63.82 -3.00
CA LEU A 78 -20.05 -63.71 -4.23
C LEU A 78 -21.22 -62.71 -4.08
N VAL A 79 -21.95 -62.77 -2.96
CA VAL A 79 -23.05 -61.84 -2.68
C VAL A 79 -22.52 -60.43 -2.46
N SER A 80 -21.46 -60.24 -1.67
CA SER A 80 -20.86 -58.91 -1.47
C SER A 80 -20.37 -58.30 -2.78
N TYR A 81 -19.68 -59.08 -3.63
CA TYR A 81 -19.16 -58.60 -4.90
C TYR A 81 -20.28 -58.28 -5.89
N ALA A 82 -21.38 -59.05 -5.90
CA ALA A 82 -22.56 -58.71 -6.69
C ALA A 82 -23.18 -57.36 -6.25
N LEU A 83 -23.25 -57.11 -4.93
CA LEU A 83 -23.73 -55.85 -4.37
C LEU A 83 -22.75 -54.67 -4.64
N ASP A 84 -21.44 -54.91 -4.65
CA ASP A 84 -20.43 -53.92 -5.02
C ASP A 84 -20.61 -53.46 -6.48
N ILE A 85 -20.80 -54.42 -7.41
CA ILE A 85 -21.12 -54.09 -8.81
C ILE A 85 -22.44 -53.32 -8.89
N ALA A 86 -23.44 -53.67 -8.08
CA ALA A 86 -24.67 -52.91 -8.05
C ALA A 86 -24.48 -51.47 -7.53
N GLN A 87 -23.57 -51.23 -6.57
CA GLN A 87 -23.19 -49.87 -6.17
C GLN A 87 -22.46 -49.12 -7.30
N MET A 88 -21.65 -49.80 -8.10
CA MET A 88 -21.04 -49.17 -9.28
C MET A 88 -22.07 -48.73 -10.31
N PHE A 89 -23.12 -49.52 -10.57
CA PHE A 89 -24.24 -49.10 -11.42
C PHE A 89 -25.04 -47.95 -10.79
N TYR A 90 -25.26 -47.99 -9.48
CA TYR A 90 -25.95 -46.93 -8.73
C TYR A 90 -25.20 -45.58 -8.76
N ASN A 91 -23.87 -45.60 -8.84
CA ASN A 91 -23.02 -44.42 -8.94
C ASN A 91 -22.37 -44.30 -10.34
N PHE A 92 -23.02 -44.81 -11.40
CA PHE A 92 -22.34 -45.06 -12.68
C PHE A 92 -21.73 -43.81 -13.33
N ASP A 93 -22.48 -42.72 -13.43
CA ASP A 93 -21.99 -41.48 -14.07
C ASP A 93 -20.73 -40.94 -13.36
N GLU A 94 -20.71 -41.04 -12.04
CA GLU A 94 -19.59 -40.65 -11.20
C GLU A 94 -18.38 -41.58 -11.37
N MET A 95 -18.61 -42.89 -11.34
CA MET A 95 -17.56 -43.90 -11.56
C MET A 95 -16.93 -43.75 -12.95
N LYS A 96 -17.75 -43.50 -13.98
CA LYS A 96 -17.33 -43.27 -15.36
C LYS A 96 -16.44 -42.03 -15.46
N SER A 97 -16.84 -40.93 -14.82
CA SER A 97 -16.07 -39.69 -14.85
C SER A 97 -14.73 -39.81 -14.12
N MET A 98 -14.68 -40.51 -12.98
CA MET A 98 -13.50 -40.56 -12.13
C MET A 98 -12.47 -41.61 -12.55
N TYR A 99 -12.94 -42.83 -12.77
CA TYR A 99 -12.07 -43.98 -13.00
C TYR A 99 -11.99 -44.35 -14.48
N GLY A 100 -12.73 -43.65 -15.35
CA GLY A 100 -12.78 -43.96 -16.78
C GLY A 100 -13.41 -45.31 -17.06
N VAL A 101 -14.29 -45.83 -16.17
CA VAL A 101 -14.98 -47.09 -16.42
C VAL A 101 -15.91 -46.94 -17.63
N GLN A 102 -15.98 -48.00 -18.43
CA GLN A 102 -16.82 -48.06 -19.62
C GLN A 102 -17.98 -49.02 -19.38
N LEU A 103 -19.14 -48.67 -19.92
CA LEU A 103 -20.28 -49.59 -19.98
C LEU A 103 -20.40 -50.15 -21.39
N VAL A 104 -20.28 -51.47 -21.50
CA VAL A 104 -20.39 -52.18 -22.77
C VAL A 104 -21.66 -53.00 -22.76
N GLN A 105 -22.56 -52.72 -23.70
CA GLN A 105 -23.79 -53.49 -23.88
C GLN A 105 -23.53 -54.68 -24.81
N TRP A 106 -23.87 -55.89 -24.34
CA TRP A 106 -23.99 -57.06 -25.19
C TRP A 106 -25.47 -57.43 -25.32
N ASN A 107 -26.03 -57.21 -26.50
CA ASN A 107 -27.36 -57.68 -26.84
C ASN A 107 -27.26 -59.12 -27.40
N MET A 108 -28.12 -60.02 -26.92
CA MET A 108 -28.10 -61.43 -27.35
C MET A 108 -28.32 -61.61 -28.86
N THR A 109 -28.98 -60.67 -29.54
CA THR A 109 -29.08 -60.67 -31.01
C THR A 109 -27.72 -60.61 -31.72
N HIS A 110 -26.68 -60.05 -31.09
CA HIS A 110 -25.32 -60.01 -31.64
C HIS A 110 -24.69 -61.41 -31.76
N LEU A 111 -25.29 -62.45 -31.18
CA LEU A 111 -24.84 -63.83 -31.35
C LEU A 111 -24.80 -64.27 -32.81
N GLN A 112 -25.68 -63.72 -33.66
CA GLN A 112 -25.65 -63.94 -35.10
C GLN A 112 -24.34 -63.49 -35.75
N MET A 113 -23.66 -62.49 -35.20
CA MET A 113 -22.33 -62.07 -35.69
C MET A 113 -21.29 -63.17 -35.48
N LEU A 114 -21.32 -63.86 -34.33
CA LEU A 114 -20.42 -64.98 -34.04
C LEU A 114 -20.75 -66.21 -34.91
N LEU A 115 -22.04 -66.49 -35.12
CA LEU A 115 -22.50 -67.60 -35.96
C LEU A 115 -22.13 -67.41 -37.44
N ASN A 116 -22.07 -66.17 -37.90
CA ASN A 116 -21.73 -65.82 -39.29
C ASN A 116 -20.22 -65.68 -39.54
N ASP A 117 -19.40 -65.55 -38.49
CA ASP A 117 -17.94 -65.53 -38.59
C ASP A 117 -17.37 -66.96 -38.53
N PRO A 118 -16.74 -67.47 -39.59
CA PRO A 118 -16.17 -68.82 -39.61
C PRO A 118 -15.17 -69.09 -38.46
N ALA A 119 -14.45 -68.08 -37.99
CA ALA A 119 -13.48 -68.22 -36.90
C ALA A 119 -14.14 -68.36 -35.52
N HIS A 120 -15.34 -67.80 -35.35
CA HIS A 120 -16.05 -67.76 -34.06
C HIS A 120 -17.34 -68.59 -34.04
N LYS A 121 -17.69 -69.26 -35.14
CA LYS A 121 -18.93 -70.02 -35.29
C LYS A 121 -19.18 -71.05 -34.19
N LEU A 122 -18.16 -71.83 -33.80
CA LEU A 122 -18.28 -72.83 -32.74
C LEU A 122 -18.63 -72.20 -31.38
N LEU A 123 -18.04 -71.05 -31.07
CA LEU A 123 -18.36 -70.29 -29.86
C LEU A 123 -19.80 -69.77 -29.92
N GLY A 124 -20.22 -69.26 -31.08
CA GLY A 124 -21.60 -68.84 -31.31
C GLY A 124 -22.61 -69.98 -31.13
N GLU A 125 -22.35 -71.16 -31.72
CA GLU A 125 -23.20 -72.35 -31.59
C GLU A 125 -23.28 -72.83 -30.13
N THR A 126 -22.15 -72.81 -29.42
CA THR A 126 -22.08 -73.19 -28.01
C THR A 126 -22.88 -72.23 -27.13
N LEU A 127 -22.71 -70.91 -27.31
CA LEU A 127 -23.47 -69.91 -26.56
C LEU A 127 -24.97 -70.00 -26.86
N GLN A 128 -25.36 -70.20 -28.12
CA GLN A 128 -26.77 -70.38 -28.51
C GLN A 128 -27.37 -71.60 -27.80
N MET A 129 -26.68 -72.73 -27.81
CA MET A 129 -27.13 -73.96 -27.15
C MET A 129 -27.40 -73.73 -25.66
N PHE A 130 -26.47 -73.13 -24.93
CA PHE A 130 -26.66 -72.89 -23.49
C PHE A 130 -27.67 -71.78 -23.18
N ILE A 131 -27.76 -70.74 -24.02
CA ILE A 131 -28.81 -69.71 -23.88
C ILE A 131 -30.20 -70.34 -24.02
N ASP A 132 -30.39 -71.24 -24.99
CA ASP A 132 -31.68 -71.89 -25.22
C ASP A 132 -31.99 -72.96 -24.17
N GLN A 133 -31.00 -73.78 -23.77
CA GLN A 133 -31.16 -74.81 -22.74
C GLN A 133 -31.45 -74.22 -21.36
N ASP A 134 -30.69 -73.20 -20.97
CA ASP A 134 -30.78 -72.61 -19.63
C ASP A 134 -31.76 -71.44 -19.56
N ALA A 135 -32.54 -71.17 -20.62
CA ALA A 135 -33.44 -70.02 -20.72
C ALA A 135 -34.42 -69.92 -19.55
N SER A 136 -34.98 -71.05 -19.13
CA SER A 136 -35.91 -71.11 -17.98
C SER A 136 -35.22 -70.94 -16.63
N ALA A 137 -33.96 -71.38 -16.49
CA ALA A 137 -33.22 -71.36 -15.23
C ALA A 137 -32.62 -69.98 -14.91
N TYR A 138 -32.23 -69.22 -15.95
CA TYR A 138 -31.57 -67.91 -15.84
C TYR A 138 -32.34 -66.78 -16.53
N ASN A 139 -33.61 -66.97 -16.87
CA ASN A 139 -34.48 -65.97 -17.49
C ASN A 139 -34.01 -65.43 -18.87
N PHE A 140 -33.22 -66.20 -19.65
CA PHE A 140 -32.72 -65.70 -20.94
C PHE A 140 -33.84 -65.44 -21.94
N SER A 141 -33.64 -64.42 -22.80
CA SER A 141 -34.52 -64.13 -23.94
C SER A 141 -33.71 -63.57 -25.11
N GLN A 142 -34.17 -63.82 -26.34
CA GLN A 142 -33.41 -63.47 -27.56
C GLN A 142 -33.09 -61.97 -27.72
N ASN A 143 -33.87 -61.09 -27.08
CA ASN A 143 -33.68 -59.63 -27.14
C ASN A 143 -33.01 -59.05 -25.87
N MET A 144 -32.60 -59.90 -24.93
CA MET A 144 -31.98 -59.47 -23.68
C MET A 144 -30.64 -58.76 -23.93
N SER A 145 -30.35 -57.77 -23.10
CA SER A 145 -29.02 -57.15 -23.02
C SER A 145 -28.36 -57.44 -21.68
N ILE A 146 -27.06 -57.72 -21.71
CA ILE A 146 -26.19 -57.78 -20.54
C ILE A 146 -25.23 -56.59 -20.64
N TYR A 147 -25.13 -55.81 -19.57
CA TYR A 147 -24.27 -54.63 -19.50
C TYR A 147 -23.05 -54.96 -18.67
N PHE A 148 -21.86 -54.82 -19.26
CA PHE A 148 -20.57 -55.07 -18.63
C PHE A 148 -19.92 -53.76 -18.21
N ILE A 149 -19.41 -53.71 -16.98
CA ILE A 149 -18.50 -52.65 -16.54
C ILE A 149 -17.08 -53.08 -16.90
N VAL A 150 -16.38 -52.24 -17.65
CA VAL A 150 -15.02 -52.45 -18.12
C VAL A 150 -14.10 -51.38 -17.52
N TYR A 151 -13.03 -51.82 -16.87
CA TYR A 151 -11.98 -50.95 -16.32
C TYR A 151 -10.63 -51.42 -16.83
N ASN A 152 -9.79 -50.52 -17.36
CA ASN A 152 -8.49 -50.85 -17.96
C ASN A 152 -8.55 -52.05 -18.95
N ASN A 153 -9.55 -52.06 -19.83
CA ASN A 153 -9.84 -53.13 -20.80
C ASN A 153 -10.15 -54.52 -20.18
N GLN A 154 -10.50 -54.59 -18.89
CA GLN A 154 -10.94 -55.81 -18.22
C GLN A 154 -12.38 -55.69 -17.74
N VAL A 155 -13.17 -56.74 -17.95
CA VAL A 155 -14.53 -56.85 -17.40
C VAL A 155 -14.44 -57.14 -15.91
N ILE A 156 -14.98 -56.22 -15.10
CA ILE A 156 -14.96 -56.34 -13.63
C ILE A 156 -16.29 -56.86 -13.07
N GLY A 157 -17.38 -56.64 -13.79
CA GLY A 157 -18.71 -57.15 -13.44
C GLY A 157 -19.76 -56.81 -14.48
N SER A 158 -20.99 -57.27 -14.26
CA SER A 158 -22.09 -57.07 -15.18
C SER A 158 -23.45 -57.17 -14.51
N THR A 159 -24.49 -56.75 -15.22
CA THR A 159 -25.87 -57.16 -14.92
C THR A 159 -26.03 -58.67 -15.10
N SER A 160 -26.86 -59.30 -14.28
CA SER A 160 -27.14 -60.73 -14.27
C SER A 160 -28.65 -60.97 -14.41
N PRO A 161 -29.10 -61.83 -15.33
CA PRO A 161 -30.52 -62.15 -15.46
C PRO A 161 -31.02 -63.13 -14.38
N ALA A 162 -30.12 -63.72 -13.57
CA ALA A 162 -30.47 -64.59 -12.46
C ALA A 162 -30.46 -63.86 -11.10
N SER A 163 -29.52 -62.91 -10.92
CA SER A 163 -29.21 -62.29 -9.62
C SER A 163 -29.15 -60.75 -9.65
N LEU A 164 -29.69 -60.12 -10.70
CA LEU A 164 -29.54 -58.70 -11.08
C LEU A 164 -28.13 -58.23 -11.42
N PHE A 165 -27.14 -58.61 -10.62
CA PHE A 165 -25.73 -58.25 -10.82
C PHE A 165 -24.83 -59.45 -10.50
N MET A 166 -23.64 -59.45 -11.11
CA MET A 166 -22.56 -60.36 -10.76
C MET A 166 -21.20 -59.69 -11.00
N ALA A 167 -20.22 -60.02 -10.17
CA ALA A 167 -18.82 -59.71 -10.47
C ALA A 167 -18.22 -60.74 -11.42
N SER A 168 -17.17 -60.34 -12.13
CA SER A 168 -16.37 -61.23 -12.96
C SER A 168 -15.82 -62.40 -12.14
N PRO A 169 -15.70 -63.63 -12.70
CA PRO A 169 -15.15 -64.77 -11.97
C PRO A 169 -13.73 -64.54 -11.42
N ASN A 170 -12.98 -63.64 -12.06
CA ASN A 170 -11.61 -63.27 -11.67
C ASN A 170 -11.55 -61.96 -10.86
N ALA A 171 -12.66 -61.48 -10.32
CA ALA A 171 -12.71 -60.26 -9.52
C ALA A 171 -11.86 -60.40 -8.24
N ASN A 172 -10.94 -59.47 -8.05
CA ASN A 172 -10.08 -59.34 -6.87
C ASN A 172 -10.17 -57.91 -6.34
N CYS A 173 -9.74 -57.67 -5.10
CA CYS A 173 -9.68 -56.34 -4.50
C CYS A 173 -9.04 -55.33 -5.46
N MET A 174 -9.72 -54.20 -5.68
CA MET A 174 -9.27 -53.14 -6.57
C MET A 174 -9.04 -51.86 -5.77
N ASP A 175 -7.90 -51.78 -5.08
CA ASP A 175 -7.50 -50.70 -4.16
C ASP A 175 -7.68 -49.29 -4.74
N GLN A 176 -7.62 -49.17 -6.07
CA GLN A 176 -7.77 -47.92 -6.79
C GLN A 176 -9.23 -47.44 -6.97
N ILE A 177 -10.25 -48.28 -6.77
CA ILE A 177 -11.66 -47.93 -6.96
C ILE A 177 -12.36 -47.90 -5.60
N GLN A 178 -12.93 -46.76 -5.22
CA GLN A 178 -13.76 -46.61 -4.03
C GLN A 178 -15.24 -46.74 -4.44
N VAL A 179 -15.98 -47.66 -3.80
CA VAL A 179 -17.43 -47.82 -4.05
C VAL A 179 -18.30 -47.02 -3.07
N GLU A 180 -17.72 -46.66 -1.93
CA GLU A 180 -18.29 -45.82 -0.88
C GLU A 180 -17.11 -45.16 -0.12
N GLN A 181 -17.35 -44.08 0.62
CA GLN A 181 -16.30 -43.37 1.37
C GLN A 181 -15.50 -44.35 2.25
N GLY A 182 -14.20 -44.50 1.96
CA GLY A 182 -13.28 -45.40 2.68
C GLY A 182 -13.47 -46.89 2.40
N LYS A 183 -14.29 -47.26 1.41
CA LYS A 183 -14.58 -48.65 1.05
C LYS A 183 -14.15 -48.95 -0.38
N VAL A 184 -13.10 -49.75 -0.48
CA VAL A 184 -12.51 -50.22 -1.74
C VAL A 184 -13.41 -51.27 -2.40
N LEU A 185 -13.51 -51.22 -3.73
CA LEU A 185 -14.20 -52.22 -4.55
C LEU A 185 -13.61 -53.61 -4.29
N PHE A 186 -14.46 -54.56 -3.87
CA PHE A 186 -14.07 -55.94 -3.54
C PHE A 186 -13.09 -56.09 -2.36
N GLY A 187 -12.89 -55.04 -1.55
CA GLY A 187 -11.95 -55.08 -0.42
C GLY A 187 -12.51 -55.71 0.86
N GLU A 188 -13.81 -55.60 1.09
CA GLU A 188 -14.51 -56.15 2.28
C GLU A 188 -15.76 -56.93 1.87
N TRP A 189 -16.13 -57.95 2.65
CA TRP A 189 -17.36 -58.72 2.42
C TRP A 189 -18.51 -58.18 3.27
N ARG A 190 -19.34 -57.33 2.66
CA ARG A 190 -20.42 -56.58 3.32
C ARG A 190 -21.79 -57.00 2.81
N ASN A 191 -22.70 -57.27 3.74
CA ASN A 191 -24.13 -57.45 3.48
C ASN A 191 -24.78 -56.15 2.99
N LEU A 192 -26.01 -56.24 2.47
CA LEU A 192 -26.74 -55.05 2.02
C LEU A 192 -26.97 -54.04 3.16
N TRP A 193 -27.28 -54.48 4.38
CA TRP A 193 -27.57 -53.57 5.50
C TRP A 193 -26.31 -52.81 6.01
N GLU A 194 -25.11 -53.25 5.63
CA GLU A 194 -23.81 -52.64 5.97
C GLU A 194 -23.39 -51.55 4.97
N ARG A 195 -24.25 -51.21 4.00
CA ARG A 195 -23.98 -50.25 2.92
C ARG A 195 -24.78 -48.96 3.13
N ASN A 196 -24.42 -47.91 2.40
CA ASN A 196 -25.10 -46.61 2.45
C ASN A 196 -26.64 -46.74 2.50
N PRO A 197 -27.34 -46.15 3.49
CA PRO A 197 -28.79 -46.30 3.64
C PRO A 197 -29.62 -45.92 2.41
N LYS A 198 -29.17 -44.93 1.62
CA LYS A 198 -29.85 -44.52 0.37
C LYS A 198 -29.72 -45.59 -0.71
N PHE A 199 -28.59 -46.29 -0.77
CA PHE A 199 -28.39 -47.46 -1.64
C PHE A 199 -29.20 -48.67 -1.17
N VAL A 200 -29.30 -48.89 0.15
CA VAL A 200 -30.17 -49.94 0.73
C VAL A 200 -31.62 -49.72 0.32
N LYS A 201 -32.14 -48.50 0.52
CA LYS A 201 -33.49 -48.11 0.08
C LYS A 201 -33.70 -48.28 -1.43
N TYR A 202 -32.69 -48.01 -2.25
CA TYR A 202 -32.76 -48.21 -3.70
C TYR A 202 -33.06 -49.67 -4.06
N PHE A 203 -32.37 -50.63 -3.43
CA PHE A 203 -32.59 -52.05 -3.65
C PHE A 203 -34.02 -52.49 -3.28
N TYR A 204 -34.52 -52.06 -2.12
CA TYR A 204 -35.90 -52.34 -1.71
C TYR A 204 -36.91 -51.68 -2.64
N ALA A 205 -36.64 -50.47 -3.12
CA ALA A 205 -37.51 -49.75 -4.03
C ALA A 205 -37.60 -50.44 -5.40
N ILE A 206 -36.49 -50.98 -5.95
CA ILE A 206 -36.53 -51.74 -7.21
C ILE A 206 -37.42 -52.98 -7.10
N PHE A 207 -37.18 -53.85 -6.12
CA PHE A 207 -37.96 -55.09 -5.98
C PHE A 207 -39.42 -54.86 -5.61
N THR A 208 -39.71 -53.78 -4.86
CA THR A 208 -41.08 -53.43 -4.51
C THR A 208 -41.82 -52.81 -5.70
N ALA A 209 -41.15 -51.96 -6.48
CA ALA A 209 -41.77 -51.30 -7.62
C ALA A 209 -42.06 -52.26 -8.78
N PHE A 210 -41.28 -53.33 -8.93
CA PHE A 210 -41.44 -54.36 -9.96
C PHE A 210 -41.66 -55.75 -9.34
N PRO A 211 -42.90 -56.11 -8.95
CA PRO A 211 -43.19 -57.40 -8.32
C PRO A 211 -42.80 -58.62 -9.16
N GLU A 212 -42.72 -58.49 -10.48
CA GLU A 212 -42.23 -59.53 -11.40
C GLU A 212 -40.76 -59.89 -11.11
N LEU A 213 -39.92 -58.93 -10.72
CA LEU A 213 -38.53 -59.19 -10.31
C LEU A 213 -38.45 -60.11 -9.09
N LYS A 214 -39.42 -60.02 -8.17
CA LYS A 214 -39.48 -60.92 -7.00
C LYS A 214 -39.64 -62.38 -7.42
N LYS A 215 -40.31 -62.64 -8.55
CA LYS A 215 -40.49 -63.98 -9.11
C LYS A 215 -39.29 -64.42 -9.95
N MET A 216 -38.79 -63.54 -10.82
CA MET A 216 -37.68 -63.85 -11.73
C MET A 216 -36.35 -64.04 -10.99
N CYS A 217 -36.12 -63.32 -9.88
CA CYS A 217 -34.94 -63.40 -9.02
C CYS A 217 -35.35 -63.78 -7.58
N THR A 218 -35.99 -64.94 -7.43
CA THR A 218 -36.58 -65.38 -6.15
C THR A 218 -35.53 -65.49 -5.03
N GLU A 219 -34.33 -65.95 -5.34
CA GLU A 219 -33.23 -66.13 -4.40
C GLU A 219 -32.76 -64.79 -3.83
N VAL A 220 -32.65 -63.75 -4.67
CA VAL A 220 -32.30 -62.39 -4.24
C VAL A 220 -33.43 -61.77 -3.42
N ASN A 221 -34.69 -61.99 -3.81
CA ASN A 221 -35.83 -61.51 -3.04
C ASN A 221 -35.89 -62.13 -1.63
N ASN A 222 -35.60 -63.43 -1.51
CA ASN A 222 -35.52 -64.10 -0.21
C ASN A 222 -34.40 -63.51 0.66
N TYR A 223 -33.24 -63.24 0.07
CA TYR A 223 -32.16 -62.51 0.76
C TYR A 223 -32.61 -61.13 1.26
N LEU A 224 -33.33 -60.36 0.44
CA LEU A 224 -33.84 -59.04 0.83
C LEU A 224 -34.86 -59.12 1.97
N ILE A 225 -35.75 -60.12 1.98
CA ILE A 225 -36.72 -60.32 3.06
C ILE A 225 -36.01 -60.62 4.38
N GLU A 226 -35.02 -61.53 4.38
CA GLU A 226 -34.26 -61.85 5.59
C GLU A 226 -33.35 -60.69 6.03
N ASN A 227 -32.78 -59.92 5.08
CA ASN A 227 -32.08 -58.67 5.36
C ASN A 227 -32.97 -57.64 6.05
N PHE A 228 -34.21 -57.51 5.58
CA PHE A 228 -35.20 -56.60 6.15
C PHE A 228 -35.59 -56.96 7.58
N LYS A 229 -35.68 -58.27 7.89
CA LYS A 229 -35.89 -58.79 9.24
C LYS A 229 -34.65 -58.67 10.12
N ALA A 230 -33.46 -58.74 9.56
CA ALA A 230 -32.20 -58.59 10.30
C ALA A 230 -32.05 -57.14 10.83
N MET A 231 -32.42 -56.13 10.04
CA MET A 231 -32.33 -54.71 10.42
C MET A 231 -33.05 -54.35 11.73
N GLU A 232 -34.11 -55.07 12.11
CA GLU A 232 -34.81 -54.86 13.39
C GLU A 232 -33.96 -55.19 14.63
N ARG A 233 -32.94 -56.05 14.46
CA ARG A 233 -32.12 -56.60 15.55
C ARG A 233 -30.72 -55.96 15.65
N LEU A 234 -30.34 -55.09 14.70
CA LEU A 234 -28.97 -54.59 14.55
C LEU A 234 -28.69 -53.25 15.24
N GLY A 235 -29.72 -52.43 15.51
CA GLY A 235 -29.57 -51.17 16.25
C GLY A 235 -30.54 -50.06 15.79
N PRO A 236 -30.59 -48.92 16.52
CA PRO A 236 -31.58 -47.85 16.29
C PRO A 236 -31.56 -47.27 14.87
N ASP A 237 -30.37 -47.08 14.28
CA ASP A 237 -30.23 -46.48 12.94
C ASP A 237 -30.74 -47.41 11.83
N TYR A 238 -30.56 -48.72 11.99
CA TYR A 238 -31.09 -49.73 11.07
C TYR A 238 -32.61 -49.86 11.21
N VAL A 239 -33.13 -49.77 12.45
CA VAL A 239 -34.58 -49.72 12.71
C VAL A 239 -35.20 -48.49 12.05
N LYS A 240 -34.55 -47.32 12.14
CA LYS A 240 -34.98 -46.10 11.45
C LYS A 240 -35.04 -46.31 9.94
N THR A 241 -33.97 -46.82 9.34
CA THR A 241 -33.92 -47.12 7.89
C THR A 241 -35.04 -48.10 7.48
N ARG A 242 -35.30 -49.12 8.30
CA ARG A 242 -36.39 -50.08 8.09
C ARG A 242 -37.77 -49.43 8.12
N LEU A 243 -38.03 -48.55 9.09
CA LEU A 243 -39.30 -47.80 9.19
C LEU A 243 -39.48 -46.85 8.00
N GLU A 244 -38.41 -46.23 7.53
CA GLU A 244 -38.42 -45.40 6.33
C GLU A 244 -38.74 -46.22 5.07
N ILE A 245 -38.20 -47.44 4.94
CA ILE A 245 -38.57 -48.35 3.84
C ILE A 245 -40.08 -48.63 3.86
N ILE A 246 -40.66 -48.97 5.00
CA ILE A 246 -42.12 -49.23 5.11
C ILE A 246 -42.93 -47.98 4.75
N SER A 247 -42.55 -46.83 5.31
CA SER A 247 -43.32 -45.60 5.23
C SER A 247 -43.16 -44.86 3.90
N GLU A 248 -42.02 -44.96 3.22
CA GLU A 248 -41.72 -44.23 1.98
C GLU A 248 -41.83 -45.11 0.74
N ILE A 249 -41.51 -46.40 0.84
CA ILE A 249 -41.43 -47.33 -0.31
C ILE A 249 -42.61 -48.30 -0.29
N GLY A 250 -42.81 -49.02 0.83
CA GLY A 250 -43.80 -50.08 0.99
C GLY A 250 -43.20 -51.32 1.66
N ASN A 251 -44.04 -52.22 2.17
CA ASN A 251 -43.57 -53.43 2.84
C ASN A 251 -42.96 -54.40 1.81
N PRO A 252 -41.66 -54.74 1.88
CA PRO A 252 -41.03 -55.64 0.91
C PRO A 252 -41.59 -57.07 0.94
N GLU A 253 -42.20 -57.50 2.05
CA GLU A 253 -42.85 -58.81 2.17
C GLU A 253 -44.22 -58.86 1.46
N ALA A 254 -44.83 -57.71 1.19
CA ALA A 254 -46.10 -57.62 0.48
C ALA A 254 -45.90 -57.56 -1.05
N SER A 255 -46.84 -58.11 -1.81
CA SER A 255 -46.86 -58.07 -3.29
C SER A 255 -48.13 -57.39 -3.81
N ASP A 256 -48.54 -56.29 -3.16
CA ASP A 256 -49.72 -55.52 -3.53
C ASP A 256 -49.39 -54.38 -4.52
N GLN A 257 -50.39 -53.96 -5.30
CA GLN A 257 -50.22 -52.92 -6.32
C GLN A 257 -49.98 -51.53 -5.75
N GLU A 258 -50.42 -51.26 -4.51
CA GLU A 258 -50.27 -49.96 -3.86
C GLU A 258 -48.81 -49.71 -3.46
N SER A 259 -48.18 -50.71 -2.81
CA SER A 259 -46.75 -50.72 -2.52
C SER A 259 -45.91 -50.59 -3.81
N ALA A 260 -46.30 -51.27 -4.89
CA ALA A 260 -45.58 -51.16 -6.16
C ALA A 260 -45.64 -49.75 -6.77
N LYS A 261 -46.82 -49.10 -6.73
CA LYS A 261 -46.99 -47.71 -7.20
C LYS A 261 -46.20 -46.74 -6.34
N LYS A 262 -46.27 -46.87 -5.01
CA LYS A 262 -45.55 -46.03 -4.06
C LYS A 262 -44.03 -46.14 -4.23
N ALA A 263 -43.51 -47.36 -4.37
CA ALA A 263 -42.10 -47.59 -4.66
C ALA A 263 -41.66 -47.00 -6.01
N ARG A 264 -42.53 -47.03 -7.04
CA ARG A 264 -42.28 -46.38 -8.34
C ARG A 264 -42.14 -44.86 -8.21
N GLU A 265 -43.06 -44.24 -7.48
CA GLU A 265 -43.02 -42.80 -7.19
C GLU A 265 -41.77 -42.44 -6.38
N TYR A 266 -41.42 -43.26 -5.39
CA TYR A 266 -40.17 -43.09 -4.63
C TYR A 266 -38.94 -43.19 -5.54
N LEU A 267 -38.87 -44.17 -6.45
CA LEU A 267 -37.75 -44.29 -7.39
C LEU A 267 -37.61 -43.05 -8.28
N ASN A 268 -38.71 -42.63 -8.90
CA ASN A 268 -38.73 -41.49 -9.81
C ASN A 268 -38.52 -40.14 -9.10
N ARG A 269 -38.78 -40.05 -7.79
CA ARG A 269 -38.54 -38.83 -7.00
C ARG A 269 -37.11 -38.72 -6.48
N ASN A 270 -36.49 -39.83 -6.10
CA ASN A 270 -35.22 -39.82 -5.35
C ASN A 270 -34.00 -40.29 -6.17
N TYR A 271 -34.21 -40.89 -7.35
CA TYR A 271 -33.14 -41.37 -8.23
C TYR A 271 -33.40 -40.94 -9.68
N MET A 272 -32.47 -41.23 -10.57
CA MET A 272 -32.55 -40.95 -12.00
C MET A 272 -32.24 -42.23 -12.80
N PRO A 273 -32.98 -42.56 -13.86
CA PRO A 273 -32.61 -43.69 -14.73
C PRO A 273 -31.19 -43.54 -15.28
N ILE A 274 -30.45 -44.65 -15.41
CA ILE A 274 -29.13 -44.63 -16.06
C ILE A 274 -29.32 -44.32 -17.55
N GLU A 275 -28.50 -43.43 -18.11
CA GLU A 275 -28.56 -43.03 -19.52
C GLU A 275 -28.41 -44.22 -20.47
N ASN A 276 -28.89 -44.09 -21.72
CA ASN A 276 -28.88 -45.13 -22.76
C ASN A 276 -29.77 -46.36 -22.49
N GLY A 277 -30.75 -46.25 -21.58
CA GLY A 277 -31.78 -47.28 -21.40
C GLY A 277 -31.26 -48.57 -20.75
N VAL A 278 -30.26 -48.45 -19.88
CA VAL A 278 -29.70 -49.59 -19.14
C VAL A 278 -30.79 -50.24 -18.29
N ASN A 279 -30.98 -51.54 -18.48
CA ASN A 279 -32.01 -52.31 -17.83
C ASN A 279 -31.51 -53.73 -17.50
N VAL A 280 -32.21 -54.41 -16.62
CA VAL A 280 -32.00 -55.84 -16.34
C VAL A 280 -33.36 -56.52 -16.37
N LEU A 281 -33.47 -57.61 -17.13
CA LEU A 281 -34.73 -58.31 -17.38
C LEU A 281 -35.86 -57.41 -17.94
N GLY A 282 -35.51 -56.33 -18.65
CA GLY A 282 -36.48 -55.34 -19.17
C GLY A 282 -36.88 -54.25 -18.16
N PHE A 283 -36.35 -54.26 -16.94
CA PHE A 283 -36.62 -53.26 -15.90
C PHE A 283 -35.49 -52.23 -15.82
N PRO A 284 -35.78 -50.91 -15.87
CA PRO A 284 -34.76 -49.86 -15.85
C PRO A 284 -33.98 -49.85 -14.53
N LEU A 285 -32.67 -49.63 -14.64
CA LEU A 285 -31.80 -49.35 -13.50
C LEU A 285 -31.72 -47.84 -13.25
N TYR A 286 -31.57 -47.44 -11.98
CA TYR A 286 -31.47 -46.04 -11.57
C TYR A 286 -30.14 -45.78 -10.86
N GLN A 287 -29.73 -44.52 -10.88
CA GLN A 287 -28.53 -43.98 -10.25
C GLN A 287 -28.85 -42.79 -9.33
N CYS A 288 -27.91 -42.45 -8.46
CA CYS A 288 -28.01 -41.29 -7.56
C CYS A 288 -28.05 -39.97 -8.33
N ARG A 289 -28.76 -38.95 -7.81
CA ARG A 289 -28.76 -37.59 -8.37
C ARG A 289 -27.60 -36.77 -7.83
N GLN A 290 -26.92 -36.05 -8.70
CA GLN A 290 -25.81 -35.17 -8.32
C GLN A 290 -26.24 -34.03 -7.38
N GLU A 291 -27.48 -33.54 -7.51
CA GLU A 291 -28.04 -32.49 -6.64
C GLU A 291 -28.11 -32.93 -5.17
N ASP A 292 -28.50 -34.18 -4.92
CA ASP A 292 -28.58 -34.74 -3.56
C ASP A 292 -27.20 -34.91 -2.93
N VAL A 293 -26.20 -35.25 -3.75
CA VAL A 293 -24.80 -35.36 -3.33
C VAL A 293 -24.28 -33.98 -2.91
N ASN A 294 -24.50 -32.95 -3.74
CA ASN A 294 -24.09 -31.58 -3.41
C ASN A 294 -24.82 -31.03 -2.18
N ALA A 295 -26.10 -31.36 -1.99
CA ALA A 295 -26.87 -30.97 -0.81
C ALA A 295 -26.39 -31.66 0.47
N ALA A 296 -25.87 -32.90 0.38
CA ALA A 296 -25.24 -33.56 1.52
C ALA A 296 -23.88 -32.92 1.85
N ILE A 297 -23.07 -32.64 0.83
CA ILE A 297 -21.76 -31.98 1.02
C ILE A 297 -21.90 -30.57 1.60
N SER A 298 -22.92 -29.81 1.21
CA SER A 298 -23.17 -28.48 1.76
C SER A 298 -23.60 -28.48 3.23
N GLN A 299 -23.96 -29.64 3.79
CA GLN A 299 -24.22 -29.85 5.21
C GLN A 299 -22.97 -30.32 5.99
N SER A 300 -21.82 -30.46 5.32
CA SER A 300 -20.55 -30.86 5.94
C SER A 300 -20.14 -29.92 7.07
N ASP A 301 -19.53 -30.48 8.11
CA ASP A 301 -18.94 -29.73 9.21
C ASP A 301 -17.76 -28.86 8.77
N PHE A 302 -17.14 -29.18 7.62
CA PHE A 302 -15.97 -28.49 7.07
C PHE A 302 -16.31 -27.28 6.20
N VAL A 303 -17.59 -27.01 5.93
CA VAL A 303 -18.00 -25.83 5.13
C VAL A 303 -17.47 -24.57 5.79
N ILE A 304 -16.74 -23.73 5.04
CA ILE A 304 -16.18 -22.47 5.53
C ILE A 304 -17.29 -21.55 6.05
N VAL A 305 -17.03 -20.86 7.17
CA VAL A 305 -17.86 -19.77 7.68
C VAL A 305 -17.14 -18.45 7.39
N PRO A 306 -17.44 -17.79 6.25
CA PRO A 306 -16.81 -16.53 5.88
C PRO A 306 -17.41 -15.37 6.69
N SER A 307 -16.70 -14.24 6.71
CA SER A 307 -17.16 -12.96 7.25
C SER A 307 -17.45 -11.93 6.16
N GLN A 308 -17.00 -12.18 4.93
CA GLN A 308 -17.32 -11.35 3.77
C GLN A 308 -18.78 -11.57 3.32
N PRO A 309 -19.59 -10.50 3.14
CA PRO A 309 -21.02 -10.64 2.79
C PRO A 309 -21.29 -11.45 1.51
N ASP A 310 -20.51 -11.23 0.46
CA ASP A 310 -20.69 -11.93 -0.82
C ASP A 310 -20.40 -13.43 -0.68
N ALA A 311 -19.36 -13.79 0.08
CA ALA A 311 -19.03 -15.19 0.36
C ALA A 311 -20.05 -15.85 1.31
N MET A 312 -20.66 -15.08 2.23
CA MET A 312 -21.75 -15.57 3.08
C MET A 312 -23.01 -15.90 2.27
N ALA A 313 -23.29 -15.12 1.22
CA ALA A 313 -24.44 -15.31 0.34
C ALA A 313 -24.24 -16.45 -0.69
N ASP A 314 -23.01 -16.91 -0.90
CA ASP A 314 -22.71 -18.00 -1.83
C ASP A 314 -23.39 -19.32 -1.37
N PRO A 315 -24.26 -19.93 -2.20
CA PRO A 315 -24.91 -21.19 -1.86
C PRO A 315 -23.95 -22.39 -1.91
N ARG A 316 -22.79 -22.28 -2.57
CA ARG A 316 -21.81 -23.35 -2.77
C ARG A 316 -20.46 -22.99 -2.15
N LYS A 317 -20.44 -22.87 -0.83
CA LYS A 317 -19.24 -22.58 -0.03
C LYS A 317 -18.26 -23.76 -0.01
N PRO A 318 -16.94 -23.51 -0.08
CA PRO A 318 -15.95 -24.58 -0.05
C PRO A 318 -15.83 -25.27 1.31
N LEU A 319 -15.31 -26.50 1.30
CA LEU A 319 -14.83 -27.17 2.50
C LEU A 319 -13.39 -26.74 2.82
N VAL A 320 -13.04 -26.55 4.09
CA VAL A 320 -11.66 -26.28 4.52
C VAL A 320 -11.08 -27.53 5.13
N LEU A 321 -10.10 -28.14 4.48
CA LEU A 321 -9.59 -29.46 4.88
C LEU A 321 -8.13 -29.37 5.33
N GLN A 322 -7.76 -30.23 6.27
CA GLN A 322 -6.39 -30.37 6.77
C GLN A 322 -6.06 -31.85 7.04
N ASN A 323 -4.78 -32.19 6.97
CA ASN A 323 -4.29 -33.48 7.47
C ASN A 323 -4.21 -33.48 9.00
N ASN A 324 -4.29 -34.66 9.61
CA ASN A 324 -4.13 -34.86 11.06
C ASN A 324 -5.08 -33.99 11.89
N LEU A 325 -6.39 -34.07 11.61
CA LEU A 325 -7.39 -33.33 12.37
C LEU A 325 -7.56 -33.96 13.75
N ASP A 326 -7.18 -33.22 14.79
CA ASP A 326 -7.44 -33.61 16.18
C ASP A 326 -8.94 -33.49 16.48
N THR A 327 -9.64 -34.63 16.51
CA THR A 327 -11.06 -34.69 16.87
C THR A 327 -11.28 -35.52 18.13
N LEU A 328 -12.21 -35.10 18.97
CA LEU A 328 -12.68 -35.93 20.08
C LEU A 328 -13.48 -37.09 19.49
N ALA A 329 -13.16 -38.32 19.89
CA ALA A 329 -13.90 -39.51 19.43
C ALA A 329 -15.40 -39.45 19.75
N SER A 330 -15.80 -38.67 20.77
CA SER A 330 -17.19 -38.43 21.14
C SER A 330 -17.93 -37.40 20.26
N ASP A 331 -17.22 -36.63 19.45
CA ASP A 331 -17.77 -35.58 18.58
C ASP A 331 -16.93 -35.44 17.28
N PRO A 332 -16.97 -36.44 16.39
CA PRO A 332 -16.20 -36.41 15.15
C PRO A 332 -16.75 -35.36 14.17
N PHE A 333 -15.88 -34.79 13.32
CA PHE A 333 -16.32 -33.92 12.22
C PHE A 333 -16.99 -34.74 11.13
N ILE A 334 -18.18 -34.35 10.68
CA ILE A 334 -18.88 -34.99 9.58
C ILE A 334 -18.36 -34.45 8.25
N TYR A 335 -17.80 -35.32 7.42
CA TYR A 335 -17.17 -34.93 6.17
C TYR A 335 -18.16 -34.77 5.01
N VAL A 336 -18.79 -35.86 4.55
CA VAL A 336 -19.85 -35.81 3.53
C VAL A 336 -21.10 -36.48 4.05
N THR A 337 -21.00 -37.78 4.35
CA THR A 337 -22.08 -38.55 4.99
C THR A 337 -21.61 -39.28 6.25
N TYR A 338 -20.29 -39.42 6.43
CA TYR A 338 -19.68 -40.10 7.56
C TYR A 338 -18.65 -39.20 8.29
N PRO A 339 -18.30 -39.55 9.54
CA PRO A 339 -17.15 -38.98 10.25
C PRO A 339 -15.88 -38.91 9.39
N TRP A 340 -15.10 -37.86 9.58
CA TRP A 340 -13.76 -37.72 9.01
C TRP A 340 -12.84 -38.80 9.56
N ASP A 341 -12.11 -39.46 8.67
CA ASP A 341 -11.11 -40.45 9.01
C ASP A 341 -9.71 -39.87 8.76
N ASN A 342 -8.86 -39.86 9.79
CA ASN A 342 -7.48 -39.41 9.69
C ASN A 342 -6.59 -40.33 8.82
N ALA A 343 -7.08 -41.51 8.40
CA ALA A 343 -6.47 -42.26 7.31
C ALA A 343 -6.62 -41.57 5.93
N THR A 344 -7.53 -40.60 5.80
CA THR A 344 -7.66 -39.76 4.60
C THR A 344 -6.48 -38.79 4.53
N VAL A 345 -5.48 -39.12 3.70
CA VAL A 345 -4.31 -38.28 3.48
C VAL A 345 -4.51 -37.37 2.27
N ILE A 346 -4.54 -36.07 2.52
CA ILE A 346 -4.56 -35.02 1.50
C ILE A 346 -3.15 -34.86 0.94
N THR A 347 -2.98 -35.08 -0.37
CA THR A 347 -1.68 -34.95 -1.06
C THR A 347 -1.65 -33.76 -2.03
N PRO A 348 -0.47 -33.20 -2.35
CA PRO A 348 -0.34 -32.08 -3.28
C PRO A 348 -0.97 -32.27 -4.66
N GLN A 349 -1.03 -33.51 -5.15
CA GLN A 349 -1.65 -33.83 -6.44
C GLN A 349 -3.17 -33.62 -6.39
N MET A 350 -3.81 -33.81 -5.24
CA MET A 350 -5.27 -33.69 -5.10
C MET A 350 -5.76 -32.24 -5.22
N TYR A 351 -4.93 -31.27 -4.84
CA TYR A 351 -5.23 -29.83 -4.94
C TYR A 351 -4.38 -29.10 -5.98
N ALA A 352 -3.78 -29.82 -6.93
CA ALA A 352 -2.98 -29.23 -8.00
C ALA A 352 -3.81 -28.36 -8.98
N GLU A 353 -5.09 -28.70 -9.16
CA GLU A 353 -6.06 -27.90 -9.91
C GLU A 353 -6.28 -26.54 -9.22
N GLN A 354 -6.06 -25.46 -9.96
CA GLN A 354 -6.11 -24.09 -9.45
C GLN A 354 -7.56 -23.59 -9.34
N ASP A 355 -8.45 -24.05 -10.23
CA ASP A 355 -9.88 -23.75 -10.09
C ASP A 355 -10.48 -24.66 -9.01
N ILE A 356 -10.68 -24.09 -7.82
CA ILE A 356 -11.23 -24.81 -6.66
C ILE A 356 -12.53 -25.55 -6.99
N ASN A 357 -13.37 -25.04 -7.91
CA ASN A 357 -14.64 -25.66 -8.27
C ASN A 357 -14.51 -26.96 -9.07
N LYS A 358 -13.33 -27.21 -9.63
CA LYS A 358 -13.00 -28.42 -10.41
C LYS A 358 -12.27 -29.49 -9.60
N ARG A 359 -11.97 -29.22 -8.33
CA ARG A 359 -11.29 -30.19 -7.46
C ARG A 359 -12.22 -31.32 -7.04
N ILE A 360 -11.62 -32.49 -6.87
CA ILE A 360 -12.26 -33.67 -6.29
C ILE A 360 -11.98 -33.71 -4.79
N LEU A 361 -13.00 -33.97 -3.99
CA LEU A 361 -12.88 -34.11 -2.54
C LEU A 361 -12.06 -35.35 -2.15
N PRO A 362 -11.03 -35.24 -1.28
CA PRO A 362 -10.22 -36.36 -0.82
C PRO A 362 -11.04 -37.57 -0.34
N ALA A 363 -10.60 -38.79 -0.67
CA ALA A 363 -11.25 -40.08 -0.35
C ALA A 363 -12.73 -40.21 -0.79
N THR A 364 -13.17 -39.36 -1.72
CA THR A 364 -14.50 -39.43 -2.34
C THR A 364 -14.36 -39.31 -3.85
N THR A 365 -15.49 -39.44 -4.52
CA THR A 365 -15.62 -39.24 -5.96
C THR A 365 -16.23 -37.88 -6.34
N HIS A 366 -16.55 -37.04 -5.34
CA HIS A 366 -17.37 -35.85 -5.54
C HIS A 366 -16.56 -34.62 -5.94
N GLN A 367 -16.94 -33.97 -7.05
CA GLN A 367 -16.41 -32.66 -7.43
C GLN A 367 -17.09 -31.54 -6.62
N TYR A 368 -16.35 -30.90 -5.72
CA TYR A 368 -16.86 -29.83 -4.86
C TYR A 368 -15.72 -28.89 -4.47
N PRO A 369 -15.95 -27.58 -4.31
CA PRO A 369 -14.86 -26.67 -3.96
C PRO A 369 -14.31 -26.95 -2.55
N TRP A 370 -12.98 -27.02 -2.44
CA TRP A 370 -12.32 -27.18 -1.15
C TRP A 370 -10.95 -26.50 -1.12
N LEU A 371 -10.52 -26.12 0.10
CA LEU A 371 -9.38 -25.27 0.38
C LEU A 371 -8.40 -25.93 1.36
N THR A 372 -7.11 -25.64 1.19
CA THR A 372 -6.02 -26.03 2.09
C THR A 372 -5.16 -24.83 2.46
N ASP A 373 -4.09 -25.05 3.23
CA ASP A 373 -3.10 -24.02 3.54
C ASP A 373 -2.43 -23.43 2.26
N ASP A 374 -2.34 -24.22 1.17
CA ASP A 374 -1.72 -23.77 -0.08
C ASP A 374 -2.55 -22.71 -0.80
N ASP A 375 -3.85 -22.66 -0.56
CA ASP A 375 -4.73 -21.65 -1.15
C ASP A 375 -4.62 -20.29 -0.44
N PHE A 376 -4.22 -20.28 0.84
CA PHE A 376 -4.13 -19.07 1.66
C PHE A 376 -2.71 -18.54 1.79
N PHE A 377 -1.69 -19.40 1.79
CA PHE A 377 -0.31 -18.99 2.06
C PHE A 377 0.56 -18.93 0.81
N GLN A 378 1.42 -17.91 0.76
CA GLN A 378 2.46 -17.78 -0.26
C GLN A 378 3.51 -18.90 -0.11
N PRO A 379 4.13 -19.36 -1.22
CA PRO A 379 5.22 -20.34 -1.16
C PRO A 379 6.50 -19.74 -0.55
N THR A 380 6.66 -18.42 -0.66
CA THR A 380 7.81 -17.67 -0.15
C THR A 380 7.37 -16.55 0.80
N MET A 381 8.29 -16.09 1.64
CA MET A 381 8.06 -15.01 2.60
C MET A 381 9.27 -14.07 2.64
N ILE A 382 9.04 -12.79 2.94
CA ILE A 382 10.09 -11.78 3.04
C ILE A 382 10.40 -11.52 4.53
N LYS A 383 11.67 -11.71 4.92
CA LYS A 383 12.22 -11.35 6.23
C LYS A 383 12.85 -9.96 6.14
N LEU A 384 12.55 -9.09 7.11
CA LEU A 384 13.09 -7.74 7.24
C LEU A 384 14.43 -7.76 8.01
N ASP A 385 15.16 -6.65 7.96
CA ASP A 385 16.39 -6.45 8.75
C ASP A 385 16.14 -5.89 10.15
N TYR A 386 14.87 -5.68 10.50
CA TYR A 386 14.46 -4.99 11.71
C TYR A 386 13.07 -5.44 12.17
N PRO A 387 12.70 -5.19 13.45
CA PRO A 387 11.33 -5.35 13.92
C PRO A 387 10.38 -4.34 13.26
N VAL A 388 9.17 -4.81 12.93
CA VAL A 388 8.06 -3.95 12.45
C VAL A 388 7.62 -2.98 13.54
N ASP A 389 7.33 -1.72 13.18
CA ASP A 389 6.66 -0.77 14.06
C ASP A 389 5.19 -1.17 14.29
N SER A 390 4.96 -1.93 15.36
CA SER A 390 3.64 -2.47 15.71
C SER A 390 2.61 -1.42 16.10
N ASP A 391 3.01 -0.16 16.34
CA ASP A 391 2.05 0.91 16.61
C ASP A 391 1.34 1.36 15.31
N CYS A 392 2.07 1.32 14.18
CA CYS A 392 1.60 1.80 12.87
C CYS A 392 1.31 0.66 11.89
N PHE A 393 1.95 -0.50 12.00
CA PHE A 393 1.82 -1.60 11.04
C PHE A 393 1.55 -2.92 11.75
N PHE A 394 0.73 -3.79 11.15
CA PHE A 394 0.42 -5.09 11.73
C PHE A 394 1.61 -6.04 11.56
N ASN A 395 2.11 -6.57 12.68
CA ASN A 395 3.25 -7.48 12.71
C ASN A 395 2.87 -8.96 12.55
N GLY A 396 1.60 -9.26 12.23
CA GLY A 396 1.11 -10.63 12.08
C GLY A 396 0.98 -11.39 13.40
N ASN A 397 0.80 -10.71 14.53
CA ASN A 397 0.75 -11.31 15.87
C ASN A 397 1.93 -12.24 16.15
N ILE A 398 3.12 -11.88 15.65
CA ILE A 398 4.30 -12.74 15.71
C ILE A 398 4.73 -13.00 17.17
N LYS A 399 5.04 -14.26 17.49
CA LYS A 399 5.53 -14.71 18.79
C LYS A 399 6.87 -15.40 18.65
N THR A 400 7.84 -14.97 19.46
CA THR A 400 9.15 -15.62 19.57
C THR A 400 9.07 -16.78 20.54
N ILE A 401 9.20 -18.02 20.05
CA ILE A 401 9.08 -19.24 20.86
C ILE A 401 10.45 -19.71 21.38
N SER A 402 11.51 -19.54 20.58
CA SER A 402 12.88 -19.94 20.94
C SER A 402 13.72 -18.72 21.34
N ARG A 403 14.62 -18.83 22.33
CA ARG A 403 15.43 -17.69 22.84
C ARG A 403 16.60 -17.28 21.94
N ASP A 404 16.86 -18.02 20.88
CA ASP A 404 18.05 -17.96 20.03
C ASP A 404 17.76 -17.51 18.58
N VAL A 405 16.59 -16.90 18.36
CA VAL A 405 16.23 -16.20 17.12
C VAL A 405 16.27 -14.69 17.32
N ASP A 406 16.47 -13.93 16.24
CA ASP A 406 16.42 -12.47 16.30
C ASP A 406 14.98 -11.95 16.46
N ASN A 407 14.81 -10.64 16.62
CA ASN A 407 13.49 -10.00 16.71
C ASN A 407 13.05 -9.38 15.37
N ASN A 408 13.61 -9.81 14.24
CA ASN A 408 13.31 -9.21 12.95
C ASN A 408 11.90 -9.58 12.48
N GLY A 409 11.26 -8.64 11.79
CA GLY A 409 9.92 -8.80 11.26
C GLY A 409 9.85 -9.65 10.00
N PHE A 410 8.65 -10.14 9.69
CA PHE A 410 8.33 -10.84 8.46
C PHE A 410 7.09 -10.19 7.84
N LEU A 411 7.06 -10.10 6.51
CA LEU A 411 5.85 -9.67 5.80
C LEU A 411 4.81 -10.77 5.80
N LEU A 412 3.52 -10.41 5.76
CA LEU A 412 2.43 -11.37 5.85
C LEU A 412 2.39 -12.22 4.57
N PRO A 413 2.48 -13.57 4.65
CA PRO A 413 2.54 -14.44 3.48
C PRO A 413 1.12 -14.84 3.02
N LEU A 414 0.16 -13.91 2.97
CA LEU A 414 -1.23 -14.21 2.61
C LEU A 414 -1.49 -13.99 1.11
N LYS A 415 -2.24 -14.91 0.51
CA LYS A 415 -2.74 -14.83 -0.88
C LYS A 415 -4.06 -14.05 -0.95
N PRO A 416 -4.43 -13.50 -2.13
CA PRO A 416 -5.68 -12.78 -2.33
C PRO A 416 -6.94 -13.56 -1.91
N LEU A 417 -6.90 -14.90 -1.97
CA LEU A 417 -8.03 -15.74 -1.61
C LEU A 417 -8.46 -15.59 -0.14
N PHE A 418 -7.55 -15.22 0.77
CA PHE A 418 -7.93 -14.87 2.15
C PHE A 418 -9.00 -13.78 2.16
N PHE A 419 -8.80 -12.71 1.39
CA PHE A 419 -9.69 -11.55 1.36
C PHE A 419 -10.98 -11.78 0.55
N LYS A 420 -11.08 -12.91 -0.17
CA LYS A 420 -12.36 -13.37 -0.75
C LYS A 420 -13.33 -13.80 0.34
N TYR A 421 -12.84 -14.41 1.42
CA TYR A 421 -13.67 -14.99 2.49
C TYR A 421 -13.65 -14.17 3.78
N PHE A 422 -12.56 -13.45 4.06
CA PHE A 422 -12.35 -12.73 5.32
C PHE A 422 -12.09 -11.24 5.12
N THR A 423 -12.39 -10.43 6.14
CA THR A 423 -12.22 -8.98 6.15
C THR A 423 -10.88 -8.57 6.77
N MET A 424 -10.48 -7.30 6.59
CA MET A 424 -9.32 -6.74 7.29
C MET A 424 -9.46 -6.80 8.81
N LYS A 425 -10.68 -6.67 9.34
CA LYS A 425 -10.95 -6.77 10.78
C LYS A 425 -10.60 -8.16 11.32
N ASP A 426 -10.90 -9.21 10.55
CA ASP A 426 -10.57 -10.60 10.92
C ASP A 426 -9.05 -10.80 10.97
N LEU A 427 -8.31 -10.25 10.00
CA LEU A 427 -6.86 -10.32 9.96
C LEU A 427 -6.21 -9.60 11.16
N LEU A 428 -6.62 -8.36 11.40
CA LEU A 428 -5.96 -7.48 12.38
C LEU A 428 -6.32 -7.81 13.83
N THR A 429 -7.58 -8.15 14.09
CA THR A 429 -8.14 -8.25 15.47
C THR A 429 -9.01 -9.47 15.69
N GLY A 430 -9.29 -10.26 14.64
CA GLY A 430 -10.18 -11.41 14.73
C GLY A 430 -9.62 -12.49 15.66
N THR A 431 -10.51 -13.12 16.43
CA THR A 431 -10.15 -14.24 17.30
C THR A 431 -11.10 -15.44 17.16
N ILE A 432 -10.54 -16.63 17.33
CA ILE A 432 -11.24 -17.92 17.35
C ILE A 432 -10.72 -18.69 18.57
N ALA A 433 -11.63 -19.14 19.44
CA ALA A 433 -11.29 -19.81 20.70
C ALA A 433 -10.26 -19.04 21.56
N GLY A 434 -10.32 -17.70 21.57
CA GLY A 434 -9.41 -16.84 22.33
C GLY A 434 -8.01 -16.67 21.73
N GLN A 435 -7.74 -17.24 20.55
CA GLN A 435 -6.49 -17.10 19.81
C GLN A 435 -6.71 -16.24 18.55
N PRO A 436 -5.70 -15.49 18.07
CA PRO A 436 -5.83 -14.73 16.83
C PRO A 436 -6.18 -15.61 15.62
N VAL A 437 -6.99 -15.07 14.70
CA VAL A 437 -7.30 -15.71 13.41
C VAL A 437 -6.02 -16.01 12.64
N PHE A 438 -5.10 -15.03 12.59
CA PHE A 438 -3.78 -15.18 11.98
C PHE A 438 -2.69 -14.85 13.00
N GLU A 439 -1.69 -15.72 13.11
CA GLU A 439 -0.47 -15.45 13.87
C GLU A 439 0.75 -16.12 13.25
N MET A 440 1.95 -15.68 13.66
CA MET A 440 3.22 -16.28 13.24
C MET A 440 4.06 -16.69 14.45
N HIS A 441 4.72 -17.84 14.36
CA HIS A 441 5.60 -18.35 15.40
C HIS A 441 7.04 -18.41 14.91
N HIS A 442 7.93 -17.63 15.51
CA HIS A 442 9.35 -17.55 15.17
C HIS A 442 10.18 -18.43 16.11
N GLN A 443 10.89 -19.39 15.54
CA GLN A 443 11.51 -20.49 16.28
C GLN A 443 12.69 -21.12 15.54
N ARG A 444 13.39 -22.05 16.18
CA ARG A 444 14.32 -22.97 15.49
C ARG A 444 13.77 -24.38 15.38
N ILE A 445 13.82 -24.94 14.18
CA ILE A 445 13.46 -26.35 13.91
C ILE A 445 14.69 -27.04 13.34
N GLY A 446 15.17 -28.10 14.00
CA GLY A 446 16.35 -28.84 13.54
C GLY A 446 17.63 -28.01 13.47
N GLY A 447 17.74 -26.96 14.30
CA GLY A 447 18.88 -26.02 14.31
C GLY A 447 18.82 -24.93 13.24
N GLN A 448 17.82 -24.93 12.35
CA GLN A 448 17.59 -23.88 11.37
C GLN A 448 16.53 -22.89 11.86
N GLU A 449 16.69 -21.62 11.50
CA GLU A 449 15.68 -20.61 11.74
C GLU A 449 14.42 -20.90 10.91
N ALA A 450 13.26 -20.82 11.56
CA ALA A 450 11.98 -21.10 10.94
C ALA A 450 10.88 -20.18 11.46
N VAL A 451 9.89 -19.90 10.62
CA VAL A 451 8.66 -19.20 10.98
C VAL A 451 7.47 -20.02 10.55
N THR A 452 6.57 -20.32 11.47
CA THR A 452 5.31 -21.01 11.16
C THR A 452 4.17 -19.99 11.11
N ALA A 453 3.56 -19.82 9.94
CA ALA A 453 2.34 -19.04 9.77
C ALA A 453 1.13 -19.92 10.08
N ILE A 454 0.20 -19.41 10.89
CA ILE A 454 -0.96 -20.15 11.39
C ILE A 454 -2.22 -19.36 11.07
N LEU A 455 -3.17 -20.00 10.40
CA LEU A 455 -4.47 -19.45 10.05
C LEU A 455 -5.58 -20.37 10.61
N ARG A 456 -6.41 -19.80 11.49
CA ARG A 456 -7.58 -20.48 12.06
C ARG A 456 -8.81 -20.10 11.25
N VAL A 457 -9.55 -21.09 10.77
CA VAL A 457 -10.74 -20.89 9.93
C VAL A 457 -11.96 -21.49 10.61
N ARG A 458 -13.00 -20.67 10.79
CA ARG A 458 -14.30 -21.16 11.28
C ARG A 458 -14.98 -22.01 10.21
N VAL A 459 -15.63 -23.08 10.66
CA VAL A 459 -16.40 -24.00 9.82
C VAL A 459 -17.78 -24.31 10.44
N ASN A 460 -18.67 -24.90 9.66
CA ASN A 460 -20.10 -25.03 9.99
C ASN A 460 -20.42 -25.92 11.21
N LYS A 461 -19.44 -26.66 11.72
CA LYS A 461 -19.58 -27.42 12.98
C LYS A 461 -19.93 -26.55 14.22
N THR A 462 -19.62 -25.27 14.15
CA THR A 462 -19.68 -24.30 15.26
C THR A 462 -21.04 -24.15 15.95
N GLU A 463 -22.17 -24.49 15.33
CA GLU A 463 -23.48 -24.45 16.01
C GLU A 463 -23.59 -25.41 17.21
N LYS A 464 -22.78 -26.49 17.24
CA LYS A 464 -22.82 -27.53 18.28
C LYS A 464 -21.69 -27.39 19.32
N ASN A 465 -20.57 -26.75 18.97
CA ASN A 465 -19.42 -26.57 19.86
C ASN A 465 -18.61 -25.31 19.48
N PRO A 466 -18.44 -24.32 20.39
CA PRO A 466 -17.73 -23.07 20.09
C PRO A 466 -16.22 -23.20 19.84
N TYR A 467 -15.64 -24.40 20.04
CA TYR A 467 -14.22 -24.69 19.83
C TYR A 467 -13.91 -25.39 18.49
N SER A 468 -14.89 -25.61 17.61
CA SER A 468 -14.67 -26.32 16.34
C SER A 468 -14.21 -25.39 15.22
N PHE A 469 -12.92 -25.44 14.87
CA PHE A 469 -12.29 -24.72 13.76
C PHE A 469 -11.19 -25.57 13.11
N ILE A 470 -10.76 -25.18 11.92
CA ILE A 470 -9.64 -25.80 11.19
C ILE A 470 -8.40 -24.91 11.33
N THR A 471 -7.22 -25.51 11.53
CA THR A 471 -5.94 -24.80 11.72
C THR A 471 -5.00 -25.10 10.57
N LEU A 472 -4.98 -24.21 9.59
CA LEU A 472 -4.06 -24.27 8.46
C LEU A 472 -2.71 -23.68 8.89
N GLN A 473 -1.63 -24.38 8.59
CA GLN A 473 -0.28 -23.93 8.96
C GLN A 473 0.72 -24.21 7.85
N ARG A 474 1.69 -23.31 7.69
CA ARG A 474 2.85 -23.48 6.82
C ARG A 474 4.11 -23.05 7.54
N THR A 475 5.16 -23.85 7.44
CA THR A 475 6.46 -23.49 8.02
C THR A 475 7.42 -23.02 6.93
N TYR A 476 8.06 -21.89 7.16
CA TYR A 476 9.05 -21.30 6.27
C TYR A 476 10.43 -21.44 6.90
N VAL A 477 11.40 -21.93 6.14
CA VAL A 477 12.81 -22.01 6.54
C VAL A 477 13.65 -21.10 5.65
N GLU A 478 14.83 -20.71 6.11
CA GLU A 478 15.70 -19.82 5.33
C GLU A 478 16.04 -20.42 3.95
N SER A 479 16.01 -19.58 2.91
CA SER A 479 16.48 -19.98 1.58
C SER A 479 17.99 -20.16 1.58
N VAL A 480 18.48 -21.33 1.15
CA VAL A 480 19.91 -21.61 1.00
C VAL A 480 20.28 -21.50 -0.47
N ASN A 481 21.38 -20.81 -0.80
CA ASN A 481 21.91 -20.66 -2.17
C ASN A 481 20.91 -20.09 -3.21
N GLY A 482 19.94 -19.28 -2.79
CA GLY A 482 18.93 -18.71 -3.70
C GLY A 482 17.90 -19.71 -4.21
N GLU A 483 17.74 -20.86 -3.53
CA GLU A 483 16.66 -21.80 -3.81
C GLU A 483 15.36 -21.36 -3.12
N TYR A 484 14.37 -20.97 -3.93
CA TYR A 484 13.05 -20.53 -3.48
C TYR A 484 11.95 -21.58 -3.75
N SER A 485 12.34 -22.83 -3.95
CA SER A 485 11.42 -23.92 -4.26
C SER A 485 10.56 -24.25 -3.03
N PHE A 486 9.25 -24.36 -3.24
CA PHE A 486 8.31 -24.79 -2.22
C PHE A 486 8.31 -26.33 -2.12
N ASP A 487 8.63 -26.87 -0.96
CA ASP A 487 8.51 -28.30 -0.68
C ASP A 487 7.05 -28.63 -0.38
N LYS A 488 6.32 -28.97 -1.44
CA LYS A 488 4.91 -29.36 -1.39
C LYS A 488 4.66 -30.58 -0.52
N THR A 489 5.62 -31.50 -0.41
CA THR A 489 5.44 -32.79 0.29
C THR A 489 5.40 -32.60 1.79
N ASN A 490 6.31 -31.77 2.31
CA ASN A 490 6.43 -31.51 3.75
C ASN A 490 5.79 -30.18 4.19
N ASN A 491 5.19 -29.45 3.23
CA ASN A 491 4.64 -28.12 3.43
C ASN A 491 5.66 -27.11 4.00
N TYR A 492 6.88 -27.13 3.45
CA TYR A 492 7.94 -26.18 3.80
C TYR A 492 8.09 -25.11 2.72
N GLY A 493 7.73 -23.88 3.07
CA GLY A 493 8.06 -22.68 2.30
C GLY A 493 9.47 -22.18 2.57
N LYS A 494 9.88 -21.14 1.84
CA LYS A 494 11.18 -20.47 2.03
C LYS A 494 11.00 -19.02 2.41
N PHE A 495 11.83 -18.49 3.30
CA PHE A 495 11.94 -17.04 3.49
C PHE A 495 13.25 -16.50 2.95
N VAL A 496 13.20 -15.28 2.42
CA VAL A 496 14.35 -14.53 1.91
C VAL A 496 14.51 -13.24 2.71
N ARG A 497 15.74 -12.95 3.13
CA ARG A 497 16.07 -11.71 3.83
C ARG A 497 16.27 -10.58 2.82
N VAL A 498 15.49 -9.51 2.95
CA VAL A 498 15.53 -8.38 2.00
C VAL A 498 15.69 -7.07 2.79
N ALA A 499 16.76 -6.34 2.51
CA ALA A 499 17.03 -5.05 3.11
C ALA A 499 16.27 -3.95 2.37
N PHE A 500 15.19 -3.43 2.97
CA PHE A 500 14.45 -2.29 2.44
C PHE A 500 13.74 -1.53 3.56
N ALA A 501 13.25 -0.32 3.27
CA ALA A 501 12.42 0.45 4.18
C ALA A 501 11.20 1.05 3.48
N LEU A 502 10.12 1.23 4.24
CA LEU A 502 8.92 1.94 3.80
C LEU A 502 8.65 3.12 4.73
N ALA A 503 8.18 4.23 4.17
CA ALA A 503 7.68 5.38 4.91
C ALA A 503 6.37 5.89 4.27
N VAL A 504 5.35 6.17 5.09
CA VAL A 504 4.00 6.60 4.64
C VAL A 504 3.70 7.99 5.21
N PHE A 505 3.30 8.92 4.34
CA PHE A 505 2.96 10.31 4.66
C PHE A 505 1.62 10.74 4.03
N PRO A 506 0.76 11.50 4.76
CA PRO A 506 0.66 11.48 6.21
C PRO A 506 0.16 10.11 6.68
N PHE A 507 0.49 9.71 7.91
CA PHE A 507 -0.06 8.49 8.50
C PHE A 507 -1.36 8.80 9.27
N ALA A 508 -2.42 9.11 8.51
CA ALA A 508 -3.76 9.38 9.01
C ALA A 508 -4.81 8.90 7.99
N LYS A 509 -5.95 8.38 8.46
CA LYS A 509 -7.06 7.94 7.58
C LYS A 509 -8.35 8.65 7.99
N ARG A 510 -9.07 9.21 7.02
CA ARG A 510 -10.36 9.88 7.21
C ARG A 510 -11.41 9.30 6.26
N ALA A 511 -12.67 9.69 6.41
CA ALA A 511 -13.75 9.23 5.54
C ALA A 511 -13.62 9.75 4.10
N ASP A 512 -13.13 10.99 3.91
CA ASP A 512 -13.03 11.67 2.62
C ASP A 512 -11.66 12.31 2.34
N LEU A 513 -11.38 12.53 1.04
CA LEU A 513 -10.20 13.26 0.51
C LEU A 513 -8.82 12.70 0.87
N ASN A 514 -8.70 11.40 1.19
CA ASN A 514 -7.40 10.80 1.54
C ASN A 514 -6.38 10.88 0.41
N ARG A 515 -5.16 11.30 0.76
CA ARG A 515 -4.01 11.37 -0.14
C ARG A 515 -2.77 10.90 0.61
N TYR A 516 -2.01 10.01 0.00
CA TYR A 516 -0.81 9.42 0.59
C TYR A 516 0.38 9.51 -0.35
N HIS A 517 1.57 9.72 0.22
CA HIS A 517 2.85 9.54 -0.43
C HIS A 517 3.62 8.46 0.32
N VAL A 518 4.08 7.45 -0.41
CA VAL A 518 4.81 6.31 0.16
C VAL A 518 6.18 6.23 -0.45
N GLN A 519 7.22 6.27 0.38
CA GLN A 519 8.60 6.03 -0.01
C GLN A 519 8.93 4.56 0.20
N LEU A 520 9.54 3.94 -0.82
CA LEU A 520 10.21 2.63 -0.77
C LEU A 520 11.71 2.86 -0.98
N THR A 521 12.53 2.49 0.00
CA THR A 521 13.99 2.49 -0.12
C THR A 521 14.48 1.06 -0.30
N ASP A 522 14.98 0.73 -1.49
CA ASP A 522 15.46 -0.60 -1.87
C ASP A 522 16.97 -0.71 -1.66
N ARG A 523 17.38 -1.64 -0.79
CA ARG A 523 18.78 -2.00 -0.55
C ARG A 523 18.99 -3.52 -0.67
N ALA A 524 18.20 -4.20 -1.50
CA ALA A 524 18.39 -5.61 -1.80
C ALA A 524 19.72 -5.79 -2.56
N LEU A 525 20.78 -6.16 -1.83
CA LEU A 525 22.16 -6.27 -2.30
C LEU A 525 22.64 -7.74 -2.29
N GLY A 526 23.92 -7.95 -2.61
CA GLY A 526 24.51 -9.30 -2.67
C GLY A 526 23.86 -10.13 -3.76
N ASN A 527 23.36 -11.32 -3.41
CA ASN A 527 22.67 -12.21 -4.35
C ASN A 527 21.35 -11.62 -4.90
N LEU A 528 20.83 -10.55 -4.29
CA LEU A 528 19.63 -9.85 -4.72
C LEU A 528 19.92 -8.54 -5.47
N ALA A 529 21.19 -8.22 -5.77
CA ALA A 529 21.57 -6.95 -6.38
C ALA A 529 20.93 -6.70 -7.76
N GLY A 530 20.62 -7.78 -8.50
CA GLY A 530 19.91 -7.73 -9.78
C GLY A 530 18.39 -7.86 -9.70
N CYS A 531 17.83 -7.98 -8.49
CA CYS A 531 16.38 -7.98 -8.27
C CYS A 531 15.90 -6.54 -8.03
N ASP A 532 14.62 -6.24 -8.23
CA ASP A 532 14.02 -4.93 -7.92
C ASP A 532 12.79 -5.09 -7.02
N LEU A 533 12.59 -4.11 -6.14
CA LEU A 533 11.39 -4.00 -5.30
C LEU A 533 10.38 -3.01 -5.87
N ALA A 534 9.10 -3.37 -5.79
CA ALA A 534 7.97 -2.50 -6.13
C ALA A 534 6.82 -2.65 -5.13
N LEU A 535 5.96 -1.63 -5.07
CA LEU A 535 4.72 -1.64 -4.29
C LEU A 535 3.49 -1.72 -5.17
N GLU A 536 2.52 -2.51 -4.75
CA GLU A 536 1.14 -2.50 -5.24
C GLU A 536 0.20 -2.17 -4.08
N PHE A 537 -0.88 -1.44 -4.36
CA PHE A 537 -1.79 -0.94 -3.33
C PHE A 537 -3.20 -1.50 -3.54
N TYR A 538 -3.85 -1.86 -2.44
CA TYR A 538 -5.18 -2.48 -2.49
C TYR A 538 -6.14 -1.89 -1.46
N ARG A 539 -7.44 -1.92 -1.79
CA ARG A 539 -8.55 -1.55 -0.90
C ARG A 539 -9.55 -2.72 -0.76
N ASN A 540 -10.33 -2.69 0.32
CA ASN A 540 -11.22 -3.77 0.72
C ASN A 540 -10.46 -5.10 0.89
N GLY A 541 -9.30 -5.04 1.55
CA GLY A 541 -8.30 -6.11 1.53
C GLY A 541 -7.57 -6.15 0.18
N MET A 542 -7.41 -7.32 -0.44
CA MET A 542 -6.83 -7.48 -1.79
C MET A 542 -7.89 -7.58 -2.90
N ARG A 543 -9.14 -7.20 -2.63
CA ARG A 543 -10.25 -7.38 -3.59
C ARG A 543 -10.21 -6.36 -4.74
N GLU A 544 -9.63 -5.18 -4.49
CA GLU A 544 -9.58 -4.09 -5.45
C GLU A 544 -8.18 -3.51 -5.52
N HIS A 545 -7.52 -3.70 -6.66
CA HIS A 545 -6.20 -3.13 -6.95
C HIS A 545 -6.32 -1.67 -7.37
N ILE A 546 -5.53 -0.79 -6.76
CA ILE A 546 -5.51 0.64 -7.08
C ILE A 546 -4.57 0.86 -8.26
N GLN A 547 -5.13 1.17 -9.43
CA GLN A 547 -4.34 1.31 -10.67
C GLN A 547 -3.78 2.73 -10.88
N ASP A 548 -4.48 3.77 -10.42
CA ASP A 548 -4.13 5.18 -10.64
C ASP A 548 -3.07 5.68 -9.64
N VAL A 549 -1.96 4.94 -9.51
CA VAL A 549 -0.85 5.29 -8.62
C VAL A 549 0.25 5.99 -9.44
N VAL A 550 0.61 7.20 -9.03
CA VAL A 550 1.73 7.91 -9.65
C VAL A 550 3.03 7.42 -9.01
N SER A 551 3.89 6.77 -9.79
CA SER A 551 5.20 6.30 -9.32
C SER A 551 6.34 7.17 -9.86
N ARG A 552 7.34 7.46 -9.02
CA ARG A 552 8.57 8.19 -9.35
C ARG A 552 9.79 7.47 -8.79
N GLN A 553 10.86 7.38 -9.57
CA GLN A 553 12.11 6.76 -9.13
C GLN A 553 13.21 7.82 -9.02
N ARG A 554 13.64 8.09 -7.78
CA ARG A 554 14.57 9.18 -7.46
C ARG A 554 16.01 8.69 -7.44
N SER A 555 16.34 7.74 -6.57
CA SER A 555 17.66 7.10 -6.52
C SER A 555 17.67 5.74 -7.23
N LEU A 556 18.77 5.46 -7.95
CA LEU A 556 18.97 4.19 -8.64
C LEU A 556 19.88 3.26 -7.82
N LYS A 557 19.37 2.08 -7.46
CA LYS A 557 20.11 1.08 -6.69
C LYS A 557 21.45 0.72 -7.32
N ARG A 558 21.49 0.52 -8.64
CA ARG A 558 22.71 0.21 -9.39
C ARG A 558 23.82 1.26 -9.30
N LEU A 559 23.49 2.51 -8.96
CA LEU A 559 24.47 3.61 -8.87
C LEU A 559 24.91 3.86 -7.42
N LYS A 560 23.99 3.74 -6.45
CA LYS A 560 24.24 4.10 -5.04
C LYS A 560 24.30 2.90 -4.09
N ASN A 561 24.15 1.67 -4.58
CA ASN A 561 23.81 0.48 -3.77
C ASN A 561 22.54 0.69 -2.91
N MET A 562 21.71 1.67 -3.29
CA MET A 562 20.45 2.03 -2.64
C MET A 562 19.53 2.74 -3.65
N GLY A 563 18.33 2.22 -3.84
CA GLY A 563 17.31 2.81 -4.70
C GLY A 563 16.20 3.46 -3.87
N SER A 564 15.52 4.45 -4.44
CA SER A 564 14.32 5.02 -3.83
C SER A 564 13.24 5.24 -4.88
N SER A 565 12.04 4.79 -4.54
CA SER A 565 10.83 4.94 -5.33
C SER A 565 9.73 5.55 -4.47
N PHE A 566 8.93 6.42 -5.06
CA PHE A 566 7.87 7.15 -4.41
C PHE A 566 6.55 6.89 -5.12
N TYR A 567 5.50 6.73 -4.34
CA TYR A 567 4.15 6.43 -4.83
C TYR A 567 3.16 7.43 -4.26
N SER A 568 2.47 8.18 -5.12
CA SER A 568 1.40 9.10 -4.74
C SER A 568 0.04 8.49 -5.04
N LEU A 569 -0.85 8.50 -4.04
CA LEU A 569 -2.18 7.91 -4.10
C LEU A 569 -3.25 8.92 -3.67
N ASP A 570 -4.29 9.07 -4.49
CA ASP A 570 -5.46 9.93 -4.22
C ASP A 570 -6.68 9.12 -3.73
N SER A 571 -6.43 8.05 -2.98
CA SER A 571 -7.47 7.19 -2.45
C SER A 571 -7.04 6.48 -1.17
N VAL A 572 -8.01 5.95 -0.44
CA VAL A 572 -7.77 5.06 0.71
C VAL A 572 -7.21 3.72 0.24
N PHE A 573 -6.29 3.16 1.03
CA PHE A 573 -5.81 1.80 0.87
C PHE A 573 -5.77 1.08 2.22
N ASP A 574 -5.83 -0.25 2.19
CA ASP A 574 -5.79 -1.11 3.38
C ASP A 574 -4.52 -1.96 3.44
N LEU A 575 -3.91 -2.23 2.27
CA LEU A 575 -2.74 -3.10 2.14
C LEU A 575 -1.76 -2.56 1.09
N MET A 576 -0.47 -2.78 1.37
CA MET A 576 0.61 -2.68 0.39
C MET A 576 1.17 -4.09 0.15
N ASN A 577 1.24 -4.53 -1.09
CA ASN A 577 1.98 -5.73 -1.48
C ASN A 577 3.40 -5.32 -1.90
N VAL A 578 4.40 -5.83 -1.19
CA VAL A 578 5.81 -5.64 -1.53
C VAL A 578 6.21 -6.77 -2.46
N VAL A 579 6.61 -6.45 -3.69
CA VAL A 579 6.94 -7.44 -4.72
C VAL A 579 8.42 -7.37 -5.03
N LEU A 580 9.14 -8.47 -4.84
CA LEU A 580 10.53 -8.66 -5.26
C LEU A 580 10.56 -9.42 -6.60
N SER A 581 11.13 -8.81 -7.63
CA SER A 581 11.23 -9.40 -8.97
C SER A 581 12.68 -9.53 -9.43
N ASP A 582 12.98 -10.53 -10.26
CA ASP A 582 14.30 -10.63 -10.91
C ASP A 582 14.46 -9.63 -12.07
N ASP A 583 15.64 -9.63 -12.70
CA ASP A 583 16.00 -8.77 -13.84
C ASP A 583 15.13 -9.00 -15.09
N ARG A 584 14.37 -10.10 -15.13
CA ARG A 584 13.42 -10.44 -16.20
C ARG A 584 11.97 -10.11 -15.81
N GLY A 585 11.75 -9.52 -14.64
CA GLY A 585 10.44 -9.14 -14.11
C GLY A 585 9.63 -10.31 -13.54
N LYS A 586 10.25 -11.48 -13.29
CA LYS A 586 9.57 -12.60 -12.64
C LYS A 586 9.54 -12.37 -11.13
N ARG A 587 8.36 -12.48 -10.53
CA ARG A 587 8.17 -12.42 -9.06
C ARG A 587 8.90 -13.58 -8.38
N ILE A 588 9.81 -13.25 -7.46
CA ILE A 588 10.57 -14.20 -6.64
C ILE A 588 9.88 -14.39 -5.29
N ALA A 589 9.53 -13.27 -4.64
CA ALA A 589 8.86 -13.24 -3.36
C ALA A 589 7.93 -12.04 -3.29
N GLU A 590 6.84 -12.19 -2.55
CA GLU A 590 5.94 -11.09 -2.24
C GLU A 590 5.42 -11.23 -0.82
N GLY A 591 4.99 -10.12 -0.22
CA GLY A 591 4.47 -10.10 1.14
C GLY A 591 3.69 -8.83 1.43
N LEU A 592 2.67 -8.95 2.28
CA LEU A 592 1.78 -7.84 2.58
C LEU A 592 2.27 -7.05 3.79
N VAL A 593 2.13 -5.74 3.68
CA VAL A 593 2.23 -4.77 4.78
C VAL A 593 0.84 -4.18 4.99
N ALA A 594 0.33 -4.29 6.22
CA ALA A 594 -0.98 -3.78 6.61
C ALA A 594 -0.83 -2.61 7.60
N PRO A 595 -1.09 -1.36 7.18
CA PRO A 595 -1.21 -0.24 8.10
C PRO A 595 -2.32 -0.46 9.13
N GLN A 596 -2.06 -0.03 10.37
CA GLN A 596 -3.04 0.04 11.45
C GLN A 596 -3.59 1.46 11.52
N TRP A 597 -4.55 1.75 10.66
CA TRP A 597 -5.24 3.04 10.65
C TRP A 597 -6.05 3.27 11.92
N ILE A 598 -6.07 4.52 12.39
CA ILE A 598 -7.05 4.97 13.38
C ILE A 598 -8.24 5.50 12.60
N GLU A 599 -9.40 4.88 12.78
CA GLU A 599 -10.66 5.38 12.22
C GLU A 599 -11.16 6.51 13.13
N ASP A 600 -11.18 7.73 12.60
CA ASP A 600 -11.70 8.92 13.29
C ASP A 600 -12.82 9.56 12.46
N GLU A 601 -13.85 10.08 13.13
CA GLU A 601 -15.04 10.70 12.50
C GLU A 601 -14.76 12.11 11.95
N GLY A 602 -13.50 12.56 12.05
CA GLY A 602 -13.03 13.82 11.48
C GLY A 602 -12.96 14.95 12.50
N GLY A 603 -12.07 15.90 12.24
CA GLY A 603 -11.85 17.04 13.11
C GLY A 603 -12.94 18.10 13.04
N THR A 604 -13.06 18.92 14.08
CA THR A 604 -14.02 20.04 14.14
C THR A 604 -13.37 21.42 14.03
N SER A 605 -12.09 21.52 14.37
CA SER A 605 -11.35 22.79 14.46
C SER A 605 -11.12 23.42 13.09
N ALA A 606 -11.17 24.75 13.04
CA ALA A 606 -10.77 25.51 11.86
C ALA A 606 -9.26 25.80 11.91
N PHE A 607 -8.63 25.82 10.74
CA PHE A 607 -7.20 26.15 10.61
C PHE A 607 -7.02 27.30 9.63
N THR A 608 -6.26 28.31 10.03
CA THR A 608 -5.77 29.35 9.12
C THR A 608 -4.25 29.29 9.08
N PHE A 609 -3.69 29.11 7.90
CA PHE A 609 -2.25 29.12 7.68
C PHE A 609 -1.81 30.43 7.05
N ALA A 610 -0.59 30.86 7.33
CA ALA A 610 0.06 31.97 6.64
C ALA A 610 1.41 31.53 6.10
N VAL A 611 1.63 31.75 4.79
CA VAL A 611 2.84 31.33 4.07
C VAL A 611 3.55 32.54 3.50
N ASP A 612 4.73 32.83 4.06
CA ASP A 612 5.70 33.79 3.54
C ASP A 612 6.72 33.03 2.68
N PHE A 613 6.43 32.94 1.39
CA PHE A 613 7.34 32.41 0.37
C PHE A 613 8.39 33.47 0.04
N GLY A 614 9.53 33.40 0.72
CA GLY A 614 10.61 34.39 0.59
C GLY A 614 11.61 34.07 -0.53
N THR A 615 12.44 35.05 -0.89
CA THR A 615 13.55 34.84 -1.85
C THR A 615 14.61 33.88 -1.29
N THR A 616 14.92 34.04 0.00
CA THR A 616 16.00 33.34 0.70
C THR A 616 15.44 32.26 1.61
N ASN A 617 14.52 32.63 2.51
CA ASN A 617 13.89 31.73 3.49
C ASN A 617 12.37 31.82 3.39
N THR A 618 11.71 30.68 3.51
CA THR A 618 10.26 30.55 3.60
C THR A 618 9.86 30.31 5.05
N HIS A 619 8.71 30.86 5.45
CA HIS A 619 8.15 30.63 6.78
C HIS A 619 6.65 30.30 6.72
N VAL A 620 6.21 29.42 7.62
CA VAL A 620 4.80 29.02 7.73
C VAL A 620 4.35 29.09 9.19
N GLU A 621 3.26 29.82 9.42
CA GLU A 621 2.54 29.87 10.70
C GLU A 621 1.17 29.21 10.56
N SER A 622 0.66 28.69 11.66
CA SER A 622 -0.68 28.10 11.75
C SER A 622 -1.44 28.69 12.94
N MET A 623 -2.74 28.89 12.76
CA MET A 623 -3.68 29.31 13.80
C MET A 623 -4.84 28.32 13.83
N LYS A 624 -5.01 27.64 14.97
CA LYS A 624 -6.10 26.70 15.22
C LYS A 624 -7.21 27.40 15.98
N ASP A 625 -8.40 27.48 15.40
CA ASP A 625 -9.54 28.23 15.95
C ASP A 625 -9.13 29.66 16.33
N ASP A 626 -9.30 30.04 17.61
CA ASP A 626 -8.96 31.35 18.16
C ASP A 626 -7.65 31.36 18.98
N HIS A 627 -6.83 30.31 18.86
CA HIS A 627 -5.52 30.28 19.52
C HIS A 627 -4.54 31.28 18.89
N LEU A 628 -3.42 31.52 19.58
CA LEU A 628 -2.36 32.36 19.05
C LEU A 628 -1.67 31.68 17.85
N PRO A 629 -1.21 32.46 16.85
CA PRO A 629 -0.34 31.95 15.79
C PRO A 629 0.88 31.22 16.36
N LEU A 630 1.17 30.03 15.82
CA LEU A 630 2.36 29.25 16.13
C LEU A 630 3.04 28.77 14.84
N PRO A 631 4.39 28.71 14.81
CA PRO A 631 5.12 28.12 13.70
C PRO A 631 4.59 26.73 13.37
N LEU A 632 4.60 26.34 12.09
CA LEU A 632 4.14 25.03 11.70
C LEU A 632 5.02 23.94 12.36
N LYS A 633 4.48 23.33 13.42
CA LYS A 633 5.08 22.21 14.15
C LYS A 633 4.15 21.01 14.13
N ILE A 634 4.74 19.82 13.95
CA ILE A 634 4.06 18.52 13.99
C ILE A 634 4.92 17.62 14.85
N GLU A 635 4.49 17.44 16.11
CA GLU A 635 5.20 16.69 17.14
C GLU A 635 4.86 15.18 17.09
N LYS A 636 5.72 14.37 17.70
CA LYS A 636 5.56 12.91 17.80
C LYS A 636 4.89 12.54 19.11
N ASP A 637 3.57 12.75 19.22
CA ASP A 637 2.85 12.44 20.45
C ASP A 637 1.56 11.62 20.25
N SER A 638 1.41 11.00 19.06
CA SER A 638 0.22 10.20 18.77
C SER A 638 0.53 8.97 17.91
N ARG A 639 -0.44 8.05 17.85
CA ARG A 639 -0.39 6.87 16.98
C ARG A 639 -0.62 7.22 15.51
N GLU A 640 -1.28 8.35 15.22
CA GLU A 640 -1.17 9.02 13.92
C GLU A 640 0.12 9.84 13.87
N ARG A 641 0.80 9.86 12.72
CA ARG A 641 2.13 10.45 12.59
C ARG A 641 2.26 11.23 11.31
N LEU A 642 3.16 12.21 11.29
CA LEU A 642 3.55 12.89 10.06
C LEU A 642 4.07 11.88 9.03
N VAL A 643 5.04 11.07 9.45
CA VAL A 643 5.57 9.96 8.66
C VAL A 643 5.59 8.72 9.55
N ALA A 644 4.97 7.63 9.09
CA ALA A 644 5.12 6.32 9.72
C ALA A 644 6.05 5.44 8.90
N THR A 645 7.08 4.90 9.55
CA THR A 645 8.05 4.00 8.95
C THR A 645 7.75 2.56 9.32
N LEU A 646 8.03 1.61 8.42
CA LEU A 646 7.84 0.17 8.72
C LEU A 646 8.72 -0.28 9.89
N TYR A 647 9.81 0.41 10.15
CA TYR A 647 10.71 0.20 11.28
C TYR A 647 10.41 1.15 12.46
N ASN A 648 10.77 0.74 13.69
CA ASN A 648 10.69 1.58 14.90
C ASN A 648 12.08 1.93 15.51
N GLY A 649 12.30 3.18 15.94
CA GLY A 649 13.37 3.58 16.88
C GLY A 649 14.84 3.53 16.40
N ASN A 650 15.75 3.88 17.32
CA ASN A 650 17.19 4.15 17.15
C ASN A 650 18.08 2.89 16.95
N ASP A 651 17.70 1.98 16.07
CA ASP A 651 18.53 0.81 15.72
C ASP A 651 19.60 1.21 14.69
N GLU A 652 20.88 0.93 14.96
CA GLU A 652 22.00 1.25 14.06
C GLU A 652 21.81 0.67 12.64
N SER A 653 21.10 -0.46 12.51
CA SER A 653 20.82 -1.10 11.22
C SER A 653 19.98 -0.24 10.26
N LYS A 654 19.32 0.82 10.77
CA LYS A 654 18.37 1.67 10.03
C LYS A 654 18.93 3.04 9.67
N TYR A 655 20.09 3.40 10.21
CA TYR A 655 20.70 4.73 10.06
C TYR A 655 20.70 5.22 8.60
N LEU A 656 21.08 4.35 7.66
CA LEU A 656 21.11 4.70 6.23
C LEU A 656 19.72 4.95 5.63
N PHE A 657 18.68 4.23 6.08
CA PHE A 657 17.31 4.47 5.62
C PHE A 657 16.78 5.81 6.13
N GLU A 658 17.10 6.18 7.37
CA GLU A 658 16.73 7.49 7.92
C GLU A 658 17.44 8.64 7.19
N VAL A 659 18.73 8.49 6.88
CA VAL A 659 19.48 9.48 6.10
C VAL A 659 18.83 9.70 4.74
N VAL A 660 18.52 8.64 3.99
CA VAL A 660 17.87 8.77 2.67
C VAL A 660 16.46 9.32 2.77
N MET A 661 15.69 8.95 3.79
CA MET A 661 14.37 9.54 4.04
C MET A 661 14.47 11.05 4.31
N ARG A 662 15.40 11.51 5.15
CA ARG A 662 15.60 12.94 5.42
C ARG A 662 16.12 13.71 4.19
N GLN A 663 16.93 13.08 3.35
CA GLN A 663 17.46 13.68 2.10
C GLN A 663 16.40 13.79 1.00
N GLU A 664 15.57 12.76 0.84
CA GLU A 664 14.73 12.58 -0.35
C GLU A 664 13.21 12.60 -0.06
N PHE A 665 12.79 12.77 1.19
CA PHE A 665 11.39 12.80 1.62
C PHE A 665 11.16 13.87 2.70
N ILE A 666 10.42 13.55 3.77
CA ILE A 666 10.10 14.45 4.89
C ILE A 666 10.68 13.83 6.18
N PRO A 667 11.21 14.65 7.13
CA PRO A 667 11.51 14.16 8.47
C PRO A 667 10.28 13.62 9.20
N GLN A 668 10.46 12.72 10.16
CA GLN A 668 9.34 12.15 10.94
C GLN A 668 8.61 13.18 11.82
N VAL A 669 9.29 14.27 12.17
CA VAL A 669 8.82 15.34 13.05
C VAL A 669 9.21 16.67 12.42
N LEU A 670 8.34 17.66 12.56
CA LEU A 670 8.57 19.02 12.08
C LEU A 670 8.50 20.01 13.26
N GLY A 671 9.51 20.84 13.47
CA GLY A 671 9.46 21.92 14.44
C GLY A 671 10.82 22.34 15.00
N ASP A 672 11.48 21.47 15.77
CA ASP A 672 12.65 21.85 16.55
C ASP A 672 13.95 21.87 15.70
N GLU A 673 14.42 20.71 15.25
CA GLU A 673 15.63 20.60 14.42
C GLU A 673 15.34 20.86 12.93
N TYR A 674 14.18 20.38 12.47
CA TYR A 674 13.71 20.49 11.08
C TYR A 674 12.38 21.26 11.07
N GLY A 675 12.42 22.55 10.74
CA GLY A 675 11.24 23.41 10.82
C GLY A 675 11.44 24.74 10.12
N PHE A 676 10.45 25.61 10.25
CA PHE A 676 10.48 26.95 9.67
C PHE A 676 11.03 28.00 10.67
N PRO A 677 11.75 29.04 10.19
CA PRO A 677 12.02 29.36 8.79
C PRO A 677 13.04 28.42 8.14
N GLN A 678 12.75 27.98 6.91
CA GLN A 678 13.57 27.05 6.15
C GLN A 678 14.08 27.72 4.86
N ARG A 679 15.30 27.40 4.43
CA ARG A 679 15.83 27.87 3.15
C ARG A 679 14.86 27.56 1.99
N THR A 680 14.64 28.54 1.12
CA THR A 680 13.77 28.41 -0.06
C THR A 680 14.53 27.72 -1.19
N VAL A 681 14.71 26.41 -1.04
CA VAL A 681 15.40 25.53 -1.98
C VAL A 681 14.58 24.28 -2.24
N LEU A 682 14.79 23.68 -3.41
CA LEU A 682 14.22 22.41 -3.80
C LEU A 682 15.34 21.40 -4.05
N SER A 683 15.25 20.22 -3.45
CA SER A 683 16.13 19.09 -3.74
C SER A 683 15.49 18.24 -4.82
N GLU A 684 16.14 18.12 -5.97
CA GLU A 684 15.69 17.33 -7.12
C GLU A 684 16.74 16.28 -7.51
N CYS A 685 16.32 15.21 -8.18
CA CYS A 685 17.28 14.24 -8.71
C CYS A 685 18.18 14.91 -9.78
N ASP A 686 19.50 14.64 -9.78
CA ASP A 686 20.42 15.17 -10.81
C ASP A 686 20.02 14.81 -12.24
N ARG A 687 19.30 13.68 -12.42
CA ARG A 687 18.81 13.17 -13.70
C ARG A 687 17.51 13.83 -14.16
N LEU A 688 16.87 14.64 -13.32
CA LEU A 688 15.63 15.33 -13.66
C LEU A 688 15.92 16.41 -14.72
N ASP A 689 15.26 16.29 -15.87
CA ASP A 689 15.18 17.33 -16.87
C ASP A 689 13.88 18.14 -16.68
N PRO A 690 13.95 19.33 -16.05
CA PRO A 690 12.77 20.13 -15.74
C PRO A 690 12.16 20.78 -16.99
N VAL A 691 12.88 20.80 -18.13
CA VAL A 691 12.38 21.38 -19.38
C VAL A 691 11.39 20.42 -20.03
N SER A 692 11.78 19.15 -20.21
CA SER A 692 10.98 18.16 -20.94
C SER A 692 9.85 17.51 -20.12
N ILE A 693 9.98 17.42 -18.79
CA ILE A 693 8.96 16.75 -17.96
C ILE A 693 7.64 17.53 -17.90
N ASP A 694 6.49 16.86 -17.94
CA ASP A 694 5.18 17.54 -17.90
C ASP A 694 4.97 18.31 -16.57
N ARG A 695 5.28 17.66 -15.45
CA ARG A 695 5.21 18.24 -14.10
C ARG A 695 6.25 17.60 -13.18
N ILE A 696 6.67 18.35 -12.16
CA ILE A 696 7.53 17.85 -11.08
C ILE A 696 6.60 17.44 -9.92
N GLU A 697 6.60 16.15 -9.55
CA GLU A 697 5.77 15.63 -8.48
C GLU A 697 6.40 15.91 -7.10
N ALA A 698 5.67 16.62 -6.23
CA ALA A 698 6.10 16.87 -4.86
C ALA A 698 6.22 15.56 -4.08
N LEU A 699 7.27 15.42 -3.28
CA LEU A 699 7.59 14.19 -2.54
C LEU A 699 7.79 12.94 -3.43
N GLY A 700 8.07 13.15 -4.71
CA GLY A 700 8.40 12.09 -5.67
C GLY A 700 9.62 12.42 -6.52
N ASP A 701 9.51 13.45 -7.36
CA ASP A 701 10.61 13.96 -8.19
C ASP A 701 11.52 14.90 -7.40
N ALA A 702 10.95 15.64 -6.45
CA ALA A 702 11.64 16.61 -5.63
C ALA A 702 11.00 16.77 -4.24
N ASN A 703 11.76 17.30 -3.28
CA ASN A 703 11.26 17.65 -1.94
C ASN A 703 11.88 18.95 -1.40
N ILE A 704 11.29 19.53 -0.37
CA ILE A 704 11.89 20.57 0.48
C ILE A 704 12.93 19.89 1.37
N PRO A 705 14.24 20.18 1.19
CA PRO A 705 15.28 19.53 1.97
C PRO A 705 15.41 20.25 3.32
N PHE A 706 14.63 19.82 4.33
CA PHE A 706 14.72 20.37 5.69
C PHE A 706 16.09 20.21 6.35
N ILE A 707 16.91 19.31 5.81
CA ILE A 707 18.31 19.07 6.19
C ILE A 707 19.30 20.08 5.60
N TYR A 708 18.90 20.89 4.61
CA TYR A 708 19.82 21.81 3.94
C TYR A 708 20.41 22.82 4.95
N GLU A 709 21.72 23.08 4.84
CA GLU A 709 22.54 23.86 5.80
C GLU A 709 22.72 23.21 7.19
N LYS A 710 22.22 21.98 7.41
CA LYS A 710 22.30 21.26 8.69
C LYS A 710 23.01 19.91 8.58
N GLU A 711 22.71 19.15 7.52
CA GLU A 711 23.32 17.86 7.18
C GLU A 711 23.64 17.81 5.67
N SER A 712 24.43 16.81 5.27
CA SER A 712 24.71 16.54 3.84
C SER A 712 23.44 16.19 3.05
N ALA A 713 23.24 16.88 1.92
CA ALA A 713 22.15 16.60 0.97
C ALA A 713 22.29 15.24 0.25
N GLY A 714 23.41 14.54 0.45
CA GLY A 714 23.71 13.27 -0.19
C GLY A 714 24.15 13.42 -1.64
N ASN A 715 24.89 12.42 -2.13
CA ASN A 715 25.35 12.40 -3.51
C ASN A 715 24.16 12.26 -4.48
N TYR A 716 24.26 12.90 -5.64
CA TYR A 716 23.29 12.84 -6.74
C TYR A 716 21.92 13.54 -6.52
N ASN A 717 21.82 14.37 -5.49
CA ASN A 717 20.73 15.32 -5.31
C ASN A 717 21.20 16.72 -5.70
N ARG A 718 20.45 17.41 -6.57
CA ARG A 718 20.72 18.78 -6.99
C ARG A 718 19.85 19.73 -6.17
N ILE A 719 20.50 20.63 -5.44
CA ILE A 719 19.80 21.71 -4.73
C ILE A 719 19.62 22.90 -5.68
N THR A 720 18.37 23.30 -5.89
CA THR A 720 18.00 24.48 -6.70
C THR A 720 17.45 25.59 -5.80
N ALA A 721 18.11 26.75 -5.83
CA ALA A 721 17.72 27.97 -5.10
C ALA A 721 17.03 29.00 -6.01
N ASN A 722 16.72 30.20 -5.47
CA ASN A 722 16.16 31.35 -6.21
C ASN A 722 14.82 31.07 -6.92
N LEU A 723 13.94 30.32 -6.25
CA LEU A 723 12.65 29.89 -6.80
C LEU A 723 11.69 31.06 -7.08
N LYS A 724 11.67 32.14 -6.26
CA LYS A 724 10.64 33.20 -6.32
C LYS A 724 10.70 34.10 -7.57
N TRP A 725 11.90 34.41 -8.07
CA TRP A 725 12.09 35.44 -9.11
C TRP A 725 12.57 34.90 -10.46
N SER A 726 12.92 33.62 -10.55
CA SER A 726 13.45 33.05 -11.77
C SER A 726 12.40 33.02 -12.89
N THR A 727 12.80 33.55 -14.05
CA THR A 727 11.99 33.63 -15.28
C THR A 727 12.12 32.39 -16.16
N ASP A 728 12.91 31.40 -15.75
CA ASP A 728 13.04 30.13 -16.46
C ASP A 728 11.65 29.45 -16.53
N PRO A 729 11.14 29.10 -17.73
CA PRO A 729 9.89 28.37 -17.87
C PRO A 729 9.82 27.10 -17.01
N SER A 730 10.95 26.42 -16.81
CA SER A 730 11.08 25.23 -15.98
C SER A 730 10.87 25.53 -14.49
N ASN A 731 11.17 26.77 -14.06
CA ASN A 731 11.03 27.21 -12.67
C ASN A 731 9.57 27.30 -12.21
N LYS A 732 8.62 27.51 -13.14
CA LYS A 732 7.18 27.44 -12.80
C LYS A 732 6.79 26.08 -12.24
N LYS A 733 7.34 25.00 -12.79
CA LYS A 733 7.11 23.62 -12.31
C LYS A 733 7.71 23.42 -10.91
N ARG A 734 8.89 24.00 -10.65
CA ARG A 734 9.55 23.96 -9.33
C ARG A 734 8.78 24.74 -8.26
N ILE A 735 8.29 25.94 -8.58
CA ILE A 735 7.43 26.73 -7.67
C ILE A 735 6.17 25.92 -7.33
N SER A 736 5.50 25.36 -8.35
CA SER A 736 4.30 24.54 -8.12
C SER A 736 4.59 23.34 -7.21
N CYS A 737 5.71 22.64 -7.43
CA CYS A 737 6.16 21.53 -6.58
C CYS A 737 6.40 21.98 -5.12
N TYR A 738 7.17 23.05 -4.92
CA TYR A 738 7.50 23.59 -3.60
C TYR A 738 6.24 23.99 -2.82
N LEU A 739 5.34 24.77 -3.44
CA LEU A 739 4.09 25.19 -2.80
C LEU A 739 3.14 24.01 -2.54
N THR A 740 3.14 22.99 -3.40
CA THR A 740 2.34 21.76 -3.20
C THR A 740 2.83 21.00 -1.98
N GLU A 741 4.13 20.88 -1.76
CA GLU A 741 4.67 20.23 -0.56
C GLU A 741 4.33 21.00 0.73
N LEU A 742 4.44 22.34 0.73
CA LEU A 742 3.96 23.15 1.85
C LEU A 742 2.49 22.89 2.14
N ALA A 743 1.65 22.82 1.11
CA ALA A 743 0.24 22.49 1.25
C ALA A 743 -0.01 21.08 1.79
N LEU A 744 0.80 20.09 1.40
CA LEU A 744 0.73 18.74 1.93
C LEU A 744 1.10 18.70 3.43
N LEU A 745 2.11 19.45 3.85
CA LEU A 745 2.47 19.59 5.27
C LEU A 745 1.37 20.29 6.09
N MET A 746 0.80 21.37 5.55
CA MET A 746 -0.35 22.05 6.17
C MET A 746 -1.56 21.12 6.28
N ARG A 747 -1.86 20.36 5.21
CA ARG A 747 -2.91 19.33 5.22
C ARG A 747 -2.65 18.28 6.30
N ALA A 748 -1.44 17.76 6.40
CA ALA A 748 -1.07 16.80 7.44
C ALA A 748 -1.28 17.39 8.85
N LYS A 749 -0.92 18.66 9.07
CA LYS A 749 -1.19 19.37 10.33
C LYS A 749 -2.68 19.42 10.65
N VAL A 750 -3.54 19.78 9.69
CA VAL A 750 -5.00 19.79 9.89
C VAL A 750 -5.51 18.40 10.28
N LEU A 751 -5.05 17.35 9.59
CA LEU A 751 -5.48 15.98 9.85
C LEU A 751 -5.07 15.51 11.26
N LEU A 752 -3.79 15.66 11.61
CA LEU A 752 -3.21 15.15 12.85
C LEU A 752 -3.67 15.92 14.10
N ASP A 753 -4.05 17.19 13.97
CA ASP A 753 -4.52 18.01 15.09
C ASP A 753 -6.06 18.08 15.20
N GLY A 754 -6.79 17.19 14.53
CA GLY A 754 -8.25 17.14 14.63
C GLY A 754 -8.96 18.36 14.02
N GLY A 755 -8.49 18.84 12.87
CA GLY A 755 -9.13 19.90 12.08
C GLY A 755 -10.07 19.41 10.98
N ASP A 756 -11.02 20.26 10.59
CA ASP A 756 -11.87 20.06 9.41
C ASP A 756 -11.20 20.69 8.18
N LEU A 757 -10.84 19.86 7.19
CA LEU A 757 -10.22 20.34 5.95
C LEU A 757 -11.04 21.43 5.27
N ARG A 758 -12.37 21.34 5.28
CA ARG A 758 -13.27 22.31 4.61
C ARG A 758 -13.26 23.68 5.29
N LYS A 759 -12.79 23.78 6.53
CA LYS A 759 -12.61 25.03 7.28
C LYS A 759 -11.18 25.57 7.21
N THR A 760 -10.37 25.09 6.28
CA THR A 760 -8.99 25.55 6.09
C THR A 760 -8.96 26.85 5.30
N ARG A 761 -8.20 27.83 5.79
CA ARG A 761 -7.92 29.11 5.13
C ARG A 761 -6.41 29.27 4.96
N LEU A 762 -5.99 29.94 3.89
CA LEU A 762 -4.60 30.21 3.57
C LEU A 762 -4.40 31.70 3.28
N VAL A 763 -3.48 32.32 4.01
CA VAL A 763 -2.94 33.65 3.73
C VAL A 763 -1.59 33.50 3.04
N TRP A 764 -1.38 34.18 1.91
CA TRP A 764 -0.09 34.21 1.23
C TRP A 764 0.32 35.64 0.90
N PHE A 765 1.64 35.88 0.93
CA PHE A 765 2.20 37.23 0.80
C PHE A 765 2.87 37.46 -0.56
N TYR A 766 2.88 38.72 -1.02
CA TYR A 766 3.60 39.13 -2.22
C TYR A 766 4.23 40.52 -2.07
N PRO A 767 5.42 40.76 -2.66
CA PRO A 767 6.06 42.07 -2.66
C PRO A 767 5.51 42.98 -3.76
N LEU A 768 5.47 44.30 -3.53
CA LEU A 768 4.87 45.25 -4.49
C LEU A 768 5.74 45.54 -5.72
N SER A 769 7.01 45.15 -5.67
CA SER A 769 7.93 45.18 -6.82
C SER A 769 7.66 44.03 -7.81
N MET A 770 6.82 43.05 -7.44
CA MET A 770 6.39 41.98 -8.34
C MET A 770 5.34 42.49 -9.34
N GLN A 771 5.50 42.12 -10.61
CA GLN A 771 4.53 42.46 -11.65
C GLN A 771 3.16 41.81 -11.39
N HIS A 772 2.09 42.54 -11.70
CA HIS A 772 0.71 42.09 -11.46
C HIS A 772 0.38 40.72 -12.10
N GLY A 773 0.87 40.46 -13.32
CA GLY A 773 0.69 39.17 -13.97
C GLY A 773 1.33 37.99 -13.22
N ASN A 774 2.46 38.21 -12.52
CA ASN A 774 3.10 37.18 -11.70
C ASN A 774 2.32 36.92 -10.41
N ILE A 775 1.76 37.96 -9.81
CA ILE A 775 0.86 37.85 -8.64
C ILE A 775 -0.37 37.01 -9.02
N GLU A 776 -0.99 37.30 -10.17
CA GLU A 776 -2.14 36.53 -10.67
C GLU A 776 -1.77 35.07 -11.00
N ASN A 777 -0.58 34.82 -11.55
CA ASN A 777 -0.10 33.45 -11.77
C ASN A 777 0.09 32.70 -10.45
N MET A 778 0.68 33.33 -9.43
CA MET A 778 0.86 32.74 -8.10
C MET A 778 -0.49 32.45 -7.41
N LYS A 779 -1.45 33.38 -7.54
CA LYS A 779 -2.84 33.19 -7.09
C LYS A 779 -3.49 31.98 -7.75
N LYS A 780 -3.35 31.83 -9.07
CA LYS A 780 -3.86 30.67 -9.82
C LYS A 780 -3.22 29.36 -9.36
N THR A 781 -1.90 29.34 -9.16
CA THR A 781 -1.18 28.17 -8.64
C THR A 781 -1.69 27.77 -7.26
N TRP A 782 -1.81 28.73 -6.33
CA TRP A 782 -2.39 28.46 -5.02
C TRP A 782 -3.84 27.98 -5.09
N GLY A 783 -4.65 28.55 -5.98
CA GLY A 783 -6.04 28.11 -6.20
C GLY A 783 -6.13 26.66 -6.67
N GLN A 784 -5.25 26.25 -7.60
CA GLN A 784 -5.15 24.86 -8.05
C GLN A 784 -4.68 23.92 -6.92
N ILE A 785 -3.70 24.35 -6.12
CA ILE A 785 -3.22 23.60 -4.95
C ILE A 785 -4.33 23.46 -3.90
N MET A 786 -5.10 24.53 -3.62
CA MET A 786 -6.20 24.50 -2.67
C MET A 786 -7.24 23.44 -3.06
N LYS A 787 -7.61 23.42 -4.34
CA LYS A 787 -8.53 22.44 -4.91
C LYS A 787 -7.96 21.02 -4.87
N ASN A 788 -6.73 20.83 -5.33
CA ASN A 788 -6.15 19.50 -5.50
C ASN A 788 -5.67 18.86 -4.18
N VAL A 789 -5.18 19.66 -3.24
CA VAL A 789 -4.61 19.17 -1.96
C VAL A 789 -5.65 19.18 -0.85
N PHE A 790 -6.45 20.24 -0.71
CA PHE A 790 -7.43 20.34 0.37
C PHE A 790 -8.85 19.93 -0.04
N GLY A 791 -9.14 19.83 -1.35
CA GLY A 791 -10.49 19.53 -1.85
C GLY A 791 -11.46 20.71 -1.75
N ILE A 792 -10.96 21.95 -1.66
CA ILE A 792 -11.76 23.17 -1.47
C ILE A 792 -11.62 24.07 -2.70
N GLU A 793 -12.74 24.56 -3.23
CA GLU A 793 -12.71 25.59 -4.26
C GLU A 793 -12.17 26.91 -3.69
N PRO A 794 -11.23 27.58 -4.38
CA PRO A 794 -10.66 28.82 -3.90
C PRO A 794 -11.68 29.96 -3.95
N THR A 795 -11.80 30.68 -2.84
CA THR A 795 -12.63 31.88 -2.67
C THR A 795 -11.79 32.98 -2.02
N GLU A 796 -12.26 34.22 -2.06
CA GLU A 796 -11.55 35.33 -1.40
C GLU A 796 -11.52 35.22 0.13
N ASP A 797 -12.38 34.37 0.72
CA ASP A 797 -12.45 34.14 2.17
C ASP A 797 -11.50 33.03 2.65
N ASN A 798 -11.15 32.09 1.76
CA ASN A 798 -10.28 30.95 2.08
C ASN A 798 -8.88 31.02 1.45
N LEU A 799 -8.68 31.79 0.38
CA LEU A 799 -7.40 32.06 -0.23
C LEU A 799 -7.14 33.56 -0.26
N ILE A 800 -6.50 34.06 0.79
CA ILE A 800 -6.34 35.48 1.07
C ILE A 800 -4.96 35.92 0.63
N GLN A 801 -4.90 36.82 -0.36
CA GLN A 801 -3.66 37.48 -0.77
C GLN A 801 -3.43 38.73 0.10
N MET A 802 -2.18 38.98 0.51
CA MET A 802 -1.83 40.16 1.30
C MET A 802 -0.47 40.74 0.86
N PRO A 803 -0.33 42.07 0.69
CA PRO A 803 0.98 42.69 0.48
C PRO A 803 1.93 42.41 1.65
N GLU A 804 3.17 42.02 1.34
CA GLU A 804 4.22 41.72 2.34
C GLU A 804 4.49 42.92 3.27
N SER A 805 4.42 44.15 2.73
CA SER A 805 4.69 45.41 3.44
C SER A 805 3.72 45.76 4.58
N ILE A 806 2.46 45.29 4.53
CA ILE A 806 1.44 45.69 5.53
C ILE A 806 1.34 44.72 6.70
N ALA A 807 1.74 43.47 6.52
CA ALA A 807 1.55 42.43 7.52
C ALA A 807 2.31 42.70 8.83
N PRO A 808 3.57 43.18 8.82
CA PRO A 808 4.31 43.48 10.05
C PRO A 808 3.64 44.53 10.95
N TYR A 809 3.02 45.55 10.36
CA TYR A 809 2.28 46.55 11.13
C TYR A 809 1.16 45.92 11.97
N TYR A 810 0.43 44.94 11.43
CA TYR A 810 -0.65 44.27 12.15
C TYR A 810 -0.17 43.42 13.32
N PHE A 811 1.03 42.82 13.21
CA PHE A 811 1.66 42.15 14.34
C PHE A 811 1.96 43.13 15.49
N TYR A 812 2.64 44.24 15.20
CA TYR A 812 2.97 45.22 16.23
C TYR A 812 1.72 45.89 16.82
N LYS A 813 0.70 46.15 16.01
CA LYS A 813 -0.60 46.67 16.48
C LYS A 813 -1.32 45.72 17.44
N ALA A 814 -1.17 44.41 17.26
CA ALA A 814 -1.76 43.39 18.13
C ALA A 814 -1.03 43.24 19.48
N HIS A 815 0.16 43.83 19.64
CA HIS A 815 0.99 43.76 20.86
C HIS A 815 1.15 45.15 21.50
N PRO A 816 0.10 45.70 22.14
CA PRO A 816 0.11 47.05 22.70
C PRO A 816 1.18 47.26 23.79
N ASP A 817 1.58 46.18 24.47
CA ASP A 817 2.66 46.18 25.47
C ASP A 817 4.03 46.45 24.86
N ARG A 818 4.20 46.10 23.58
CA ARG A 818 5.41 46.36 22.79
C ARG A 818 5.30 47.65 21.99
N PHE A 819 4.07 48.12 21.71
CA PHE A 819 3.86 49.27 20.84
C PHE A 819 2.48 49.96 20.98
N LYS A 820 2.46 51.28 21.24
CA LYS A 820 1.22 52.09 21.21
C LYS A 820 0.91 52.61 19.78
N ALA A 821 0.45 51.72 18.91
CA ALA A 821 0.25 51.98 17.47
C ALA A 821 -0.70 53.10 17.08
N ALA A 822 -1.81 53.25 17.81
CA ALA A 822 -2.94 54.02 17.31
C ALA A 822 -2.71 55.54 17.32
N ALA A 823 -1.69 56.05 18.01
CA ALA A 823 -1.55 57.47 18.36
C ALA A 823 -0.40 58.21 17.63
N SER A 824 0.22 57.64 16.58
CA SER A 824 1.27 58.35 15.83
C SER A 824 1.50 57.79 14.41
N THR A 825 2.17 58.58 13.56
CA THR A 825 2.62 58.15 12.23
C THR A 825 3.75 57.11 12.35
N VAL A 826 3.64 56.02 11.59
CA VAL A 826 4.54 54.86 11.62
C VAL A 826 5.06 54.54 10.22
N ALA A 827 6.35 54.22 10.10
CA ALA A 827 6.93 53.60 8.91
C ALA A 827 7.34 52.15 9.22
N SER A 828 6.74 51.18 8.55
CA SER A 828 7.07 49.75 8.64
C SER A 828 7.94 49.35 7.46
N ILE A 829 9.13 48.83 7.72
CA ILE A 829 10.14 48.46 6.73
C ILE A 829 10.46 46.97 6.88
N ASP A 830 9.99 46.16 5.94
CA ASP A 830 10.34 44.74 5.84
C ASP A 830 11.59 44.57 4.97
N ILE A 831 12.69 44.09 5.53
CA ILE A 831 13.96 43.92 4.82
C ILE A 831 14.15 42.42 4.52
N GLY A 832 13.97 42.04 3.26
CA GLY A 832 14.22 40.70 2.77
C GLY A 832 15.68 40.46 2.37
N GLY A 833 15.90 39.34 1.66
CA GLY A 833 17.18 39.08 0.98
C GLY A 833 17.36 39.94 -0.28
N GLY A 834 16.31 40.05 -1.10
CA GLY A 834 16.38 40.73 -2.41
C GLY A 834 15.55 42.00 -2.56
N THR A 835 14.54 42.22 -1.72
CA THR A 835 13.67 43.41 -1.76
C THR A 835 13.47 43.96 -0.35
N SER A 836 13.27 45.27 -0.27
CA SER A 836 12.75 45.93 0.92
C SER A 836 11.38 46.51 0.62
N ASP A 837 10.43 46.26 1.51
CA ASP A 837 9.01 46.57 1.36
C ASP A 837 8.59 47.54 2.49
N VAL A 838 8.03 48.69 2.13
CA VAL A 838 7.73 49.77 3.08
C VAL A 838 6.24 50.09 3.08
N ALA A 839 5.66 50.21 4.27
CA ALA A 839 4.30 50.69 4.49
C ALA A 839 4.28 51.84 5.51
N VAL A 840 3.57 52.92 5.19
CA VAL A 840 3.39 54.07 6.08
C VAL A 840 1.93 54.17 6.51
N PHE A 841 1.71 54.32 7.81
CA PHE A 841 0.40 54.52 8.42
C PHE A 841 0.40 55.85 9.16
N GLN A 842 -0.52 56.75 8.81
CA GLN A 842 -0.76 57.98 9.59
C GLN A 842 -1.55 57.68 10.87
N GLU A 843 -1.47 58.61 11.83
CA GLU A 843 -2.22 58.54 13.09
C GLU A 843 -3.71 58.26 12.84
N ASN A 844 -4.30 57.35 13.62
CA ASN A 844 -5.69 56.90 13.51
C ASN A 844 -6.10 56.28 12.16
N SER A 845 -5.17 56.03 11.23
CA SER A 845 -5.50 55.38 9.96
C SER A 845 -5.69 53.87 10.12
N THR A 846 -6.78 53.34 9.56
CA THR A 846 -7.05 51.88 9.49
C THR A 846 -6.45 51.24 8.25
N LYS A 847 -5.91 52.04 7.31
CA LYS A 847 -5.32 51.60 6.05
C LYS A 847 -3.92 52.20 5.85
N PRO A 848 -3.05 51.55 5.07
CA PRO A 848 -1.78 52.17 4.69
C PRO A 848 -2.05 53.44 3.88
N THR A 849 -1.36 54.52 4.22
CA THR A 849 -1.39 55.77 3.45
C THR A 849 -0.45 55.69 2.25
N LEU A 850 0.64 54.93 2.39
CA LEU A 850 1.65 54.78 1.36
C LEU A 850 2.29 53.40 1.43
N LEU A 851 2.52 52.80 0.27
CA LEU A 851 3.21 51.53 0.08
C LEU A 851 4.28 51.65 -1.01
N THR A 852 5.46 51.10 -0.78
CA THR A 852 6.53 51.02 -1.80
C THR A 852 7.38 49.77 -1.62
N SER A 853 8.08 49.34 -2.67
CA SER A 853 8.93 48.15 -2.68
C SER A 853 10.06 48.34 -3.69
N PHE A 854 11.29 48.02 -3.32
CA PHE A 854 12.46 48.26 -4.15
C PHE A 854 13.57 47.23 -3.94
N ARG A 855 14.42 47.03 -4.95
CA ARG A 855 15.49 46.01 -4.95
C ARG A 855 16.77 46.48 -4.25
N PHE A 856 16.64 46.92 -3.01
CA PHE A 856 17.76 47.24 -2.13
C PHE A 856 17.53 46.60 -0.77
N ALA A 857 18.19 45.47 -0.51
CA ALA A 857 17.98 44.62 0.65
C ALA A 857 19.30 43.95 1.06
N ALA A 858 19.29 42.91 1.91
CA ALA A 858 20.52 42.32 2.46
C ALA A 858 21.54 41.88 1.39
N ASN A 859 21.09 41.38 0.22
CA ASN A 859 21.97 40.98 -0.87
C ASN A 859 22.72 42.15 -1.54
N ALA A 860 22.35 43.41 -1.26
CA ALA A 860 23.15 44.57 -1.65
C ALA A 860 24.53 44.57 -0.99
N ILE A 861 24.66 43.95 0.19
CA ILE A 861 25.93 43.75 0.91
C ILE A 861 26.47 42.34 0.67
N PHE A 862 25.61 41.33 0.81
CA PHE A 862 26.04 39.92 0.86
C PHE A 862 26.05 39.19 -0.49
N GLY A 863 25.53 39.80 -1.55
CA GLY A 863 25.44 39.20 -2.89
C GLY A 863 26.52 39.67 -3.86
N ASP A 864 26.42 39.20 -5.10
CA ASP A 864 27.38 39.49 -6.19
C ASP A 864 26.99 40.70 -7.07
N ALA A 865 26.20 41.63 -6.53
CA ALA A 865 25.66 42.80 -7.23
C ALA A 865 24.98 42.47 -8.57
N TYR A 866 25.59 42.84 -9.70
CA TYR A 866 25.02 42.69 -11.05
C TYR A 866 25.72 41.63 -11.92
N SER A 867 26.65 40.88 -11.34
CA SER A 867 27.38 39.84 -12.07
C SER A 867 26.53 38.58 -12.28
N ASP A 868 26.44 38.10 -13.53
CA ASP A 868 25.83 36.79 -13.82
C ASP A 868 26.76 35.63 -13.42
N VAL A 869 28.06 35.91 -13.30
CA VAL A 869 29.06 34.94 -12.87
C VAL A 869 29.19 35.04 -11.36
N PRO A 870 28.99 33.95 -10.61
CA PRO A 870 29.18 33.93 -9.16
C PRO A 870 30.61 34.35 -8.76
N GLN A 871 30.73 35.24 -7.76
CA GLN A 871 32.00 35.89 -7.39
C GLN A 871 32.40 35.69 -5.91
N GLY A 872 31.84 34.71 -5.22
CA GLY A 872 32.12 34.43 -3.81
C GLY A 872 33.59 34.11 -3.50
N ASP A 873 34.34 33.56 -4.45
CA ASP A 873 35.77 33.29 -4.33
C ASP A 873 36.65 34.54 -4.58
N SER A 874 36.10 35.61 -5.15
CA SER A 874 36.77 36.90 -5.31
C SER A 874 36.28 37.97 -4.33
N ASN A 875 35.12 37.78 -3.69
CA ASN A 875 34.58 38.67 -2.67
C ASN A 875 35.46 38.66 -1.40
N PRO A 876 36.14 39.77 -1.04
CA PRO A 876 37.11 39.78 0.05
C PRO A 876 36.51 39.49 1.43
N MET A 877 35.26 39.90 1.68
CA MET A 877 34.58 39.61 2.92
C MET A 877 34.29 38.11 3.04
N VAL A 878 33.75 37.51 1.97
CA VAL A 878 33.46 36.07 1.95
C VAL A 878 34.73 35.27 2.12
N ARG A 879 35.79 35.57 1.37
CA ARG A 879 37.08 34.87 1.50
C ARG A 879 37.63 34.88 2.93
N LYS A 880 37.65 36.06 3.57
CA LYS A 880 38.15 36.23 4.94
C LYS A 880 37.42 35.32 5.93
N TYR A 881 36.09 35.31 5.88
CA TYR A 881 35.29 34.57 6.86
C TYR A 881 35.13 33.08 6.52
N VAL A 882 35.13 32.71 5.24
CA VAL A 882 35.24 31.29 4.84
C VAL A 882 36.55 30.71 5.36
N GLU A 883 37.68 31.42 5.22
CA GLU A 883 38.96 30.98 5.78
C GLU A 883 38.91 30.88 7.31
N TYR A 884 38.29 31.86 7.99
CA TYR A 884 38.10 31.83 9.44
C TYR A 884 37.34 30.59 9.91
N PHE A 885 36.15 30.33 9.36
CA PHE A 885 35.32 29.20 9.76
C PHE A 885 35.93 27.86 9.34
N LYS A 886 36.57 27.80 8.17
CA LYS A 886 37.30 26.61 7.73
C LYS A 886 38.41 26.23 8.71
N ASN A 887 39.21 27.21 9.15
CA ASN A 887 40.24 26.96 10.16
C ASN A 887 39.67 26.48 11.50
N LEU A 888 38.47 26.94 11.88
CA LEU A 888 37.78 26.44 13.08
C LEU A 888 37.29 25.00 12.92
N PHE A 889 36.78 24.64 11.74
CA PHE A 889 36.32 23.28 11.46
C PHE A 889 37.49 22.30 11.33
N ASP A 890 38.56 22.69 10.63
CA ASP A 890 39.78 21.89 10.47
C ASP A 890 40.52 21.65 11.82
N ALA A 891 40.25 22.45 12.85
CA ALA A 891 40.83 22.27 14.19
C ALA A 891 40.25 21.06 14.97
N ASP A 892 39.05 20.59 14.60
CA ASP A 892 38.38 19.44 15.22
C ASP A 892 37.52 18.71 14.17
N GLU A 893 38.20 17.98 13.28
CA GLU A 893 37.59 17.31 12.12
C GLU A 893 36.51 16.30 12.53
N GLU A 894 36.71 15.54 13.61
CA GLU A 894 35.70 14.58 14.10
C GLU A 894 34.38 15.26 14.49
N LYS A 895 34.44 16.46 15.05
CA LYS A 895 33.25 17.18 15.51
C LYS A 895 32.56 17.97 14.41
N TYR A 896 33.31 18.51 13.45
CA TYR A 896 32.80 19.47 12.46
C TYR A 896 32.86 18.97 11.01
N ASP A 897 33.14 17.69 10.75
CA ASP A 897 33.23 17.12 9.39
C ASP A 897 32.03 17.49 8.50
N ASP A 898 30.81 17.28 8.99
CA ASP A 898 29.59 17.62 8.25
C ASP A 898 29.52 19.12 7.89
N LEU A 899 29.84 20.01 8.84
CA LEU A 899 29.85 21.46 8.60
C LEU A 899 30.95 21.85 7.60
N ASN A 900 32.11 21.20 7.66
CA ASN A 900 33.21 21.44 6.73
C ASN A 900 32.85 20.97 5.32
N ALA A 901 32.23 19.80 5.19
CA ALA A 901 31.74 19.27 3.91
C ALA A 901 30.65 20.18 3.30
N ILE A 902 29.72 20.68 4.12
CA ILE A 902 28.70 21.65 3.68
C ILE A 902 29.35 22.96 3.24
N LEU A 903 30.31 23.49 4.02
CA LEU A 903 31.04 24.72 3.67
C LEU A 903 31.76 24.56 2.33
N ALA A 904 32.43 23.42 2.11
CA ALA A 904 33.14 23.13 0.87
C ALA A 904 32.19 23.04 -0.33
N ASP A 905 31.04 22.35 -0.21
CA ASP A 905 30.02 22.28 -1.28
C ASP A 905 29.47 23.66 -1.61
N ILE A 906 29.04 24.43 -0.61
CA ILE A 906 28.45 25.76 -0.81
C ILE A 906 29.49 26.73 -1.39
N ALA A 907 30.72 26.72 -0.88
CA ALA A 907 31.81 27.55 -1.39
C ALA A 907 32.19 27.21 -2.85
N SER A 908 32.10 25.93 -3.25
CA SER A 908 32.38 25.50 -4.63
C SER A 908 31.44 26.11 -5.67
N LYS A 909 30.22 26.47 -5.25
CA LYS A 909 29.21 27.14 -6.10
C LYS A 909 29.51 28.63 -6.31
N ARG A 910 30.44 29.19 -5.52
CA ARG A 910 30.95 30.57 -5.63
C ARG A 910 29.87 31.65 -5.54
N LYS A 911 28.68 31.37 -4.98
CA LYS A 911 27.61 32.38 -4.82
C LYS A 911 27.72 33.06 -3.47
N SER A 912 27.97 34.37 -3.47
CA SER A 912 28.21 35.11 -2.23
C SER A 912 27.02 35.06 -1.27
N GLU A 913 25.78 35.21 -1.75
CA GLU A 913 24.60 35.19 -0.87
C GLU A 913 24.31 33.81 -0.24
N ASP A 914 24.64 32.72 -0.93
CA ASP A 914 24.49 31.36 -0.41
C ASP A 914 25.56 31.07 0.65
N ILE A 915 26.81 31.48 0.40
CA ILE A 915 27.90 31.33 1.36
C ILE A 915 27.62 32.13 2.64
N ASN A 916 27.29 33.42 2.52
CA ASN A 916 26.99 34.27 3.67
C ASN A 916 25.81 33.73 4.49
N ALA A 917 24.76 33.25 3.83
CA ALA A 917 23.63 32.66 4.52
C ALA A 917 24.01 31.41 5.34
N PHE A 918 24.86 30.55 4.80
CA PHE A 918 25.42 29.42 5.55
C PHE A 918 26.27 29.90 6.73
N LEU A 919 27.11 30.92 6.56
CA LEU A 919 27.91 31.45 7.68
C LEU A 919 27.01 31.96 8.82
N PHE A 920 25.88 32.60 8.51
CA PHE A 920 24.88 32.98 9.54
C PHE A 920 24.16 31.78 10.16
N SER A 921 24.04 30.64 9.47
CA SER A 921 23.37 29.45 10.02
C SER A 921 24.24 28.70 11.02
N ILE A 922 25.58 28.83 10.94
CA ILE A 922 26.53 28.10 11.80
C ILE A 922 26.28 28.39 13.29
N GLU A 923 25.97 29.63 13.69
CA GLU A 923 25.76 29.96 15.11
C GLU A 923 24.58 29.21 15.77
N ASN A 924 23.63 28.74 14.94
CA ASN A 924 22.44 28.03 15.38
C ASN A 924 22.50 26.50 15.16
N ASN A 925 23.59 25.98 14.58
CA ASN A 925 23.75 24.55 14.34
C ASN A 925 23.97 23.77 15.65
N LYS A 926 23.47 22.54 15.73
CA LYS A 926 23.49 21.68 16.92
C LYS A 926 24.87 21.49 17.56
N VAL A 927 25.95 21.44 16.77
CA VAL A 927 27.31 21.20 17.28
C VAL A 927 28.07 22.47 17.70
N THR A 928 27.56 23.65 17.33
CA THR A 928 28.16 24.98 17.55
C THR A 928 27.29 25.93 18.38
N LYS A 929 26.01 25.58 18.60
CA LYS A 929 25.07 26.35 19.40
C LYS A 929 25.67 26.65 20.79
N ASP A 930 25.38 27.84 21.30
CA ASP A 930 25.88 28.36 22.58
C ASP A 930 27.40 28.64 22.62
N ASN A 931 28.10 28.66 21.46
CA ASN A 931 29.49 29.07 21.36
C ASN A 931 29.66 30.37 20.54
N PRO A 932 29.98 31.51 21.18
CA PRO A 932 30.04 32.81 20.50
C PRO A 932 31.18 32.92 19.47
N VAL A 933 32.18 32.04 19.51
CA VAL A 933 33.26 31.99 18.49
C VAL A 933 32.69 31.73 17.09
N PHE A 934 31.54 31.05 17.01
CA PHE A 934 30.87 30.75 15.75
C PHE A 934 29.84 31.81 15.32
N SER A 935 29.69 32.92 16.06
CA SER A 935 28.74 33.97 15.67
C SER A 935 29.28 34.84 14.56
N TYR A 936 28.73 34.66 13.35
CA TYR A 936 29.09 35.50 12.21
C TYR A 936 28.64 36.96 12.40
N ASN A 937 27.52 37.18 13.11
CA ASN A 937 27.04 38.52 13.45
C ASN A 937 28.07 39.30 14.29
N GLU A 938 28.63 38.69 15.33
CA GLU A 938 29.66 39.31 16.19
C GLU A 938 30.95 39.60 15.42
N LEU A 939 31.36 38.68 14.54
CA LEU A 939 32.54 38.84 13.69
C LEU A 939 32.42 40.00 12.69
N LEU A 940 31.21 40.25 12.17
CA LEU A 940 30.93 41.40 11.31
C LEU A 940 30.76 42.69 12.12
N ASN A 941 30.18 42.60 13.31
CA ASN A 941 29.98 43.74 14.21
C ASN A 941 31.34 44.33 14.65
N THR A 942 32.34 43.48 14.86
CA THR A 942 33.68 43.87 15.33
C THR A 942 34.71 44.10 14.21
N ASP A 943 34.37 43.89 12.94
CA ASP A 943 35.26 44.20 11.81
C ASP A 943 35.26 45.69 11.47
N SER A 944 36.11 46.44 12.18
CA SER A 944 36.21 47.90 12.04
C SER A 944 36.43 48.40 10.61
N SER A 945 37.02 47.56 9.75
CA SER A 945 37.32 47.89 8.36
C SER A 945 36.11 47.81 7.43
N ARG A 946 35.15 46.92 7.74
CA ARG A 946 33.96 46.68 6.89
C ARG A 946 32.66 47.17 7.52
N LYS A 947 32.68 47.48 8.81
CA LYS A 947 31.54 47.97 9.60
C LYS A 947 30.81 49.15 8.94
N LEU A 948 31.55 50.06 8.29
CA LEU A 948 31.01 51.21 7.58
C LEU A 948 29.98 50.84 6.49
N LEU A 949 30.12 49.67 5.86
CA LEU A 949 29.19 49.19 4.82
C LEU A 949 27.78 48.98 5.37
N PHE A 950 27.67 48.42 6.57
CA PHE A 950 26.39 48.16 7.23
C PHE A 950 25.72 49.47 7.66
N VAL A 951 26.51 50.41 8.18
CA VAL A 951 26.04 51.77 8.51
C VAL A 951 25.57 52.47 7.23
N TYR A 952 26.35 52.43 6.15
CA TYR A 952 26.00 53.03 4.87
C TYR A 952 24.73 52.45 4.27
N PHE A 953 24.57 51.13 4.26
CA PHE A 953 23.35 50.45 3.84
C PHE A 953 22.12 50.91 4.65
N TYR A 954 22.24 50.94 5.98
CA TYR A 954 21.16 51.34 6.87
C TYR A 954 20.74 52.80 6.68
N VAL A 955 21.72 53.71 6.61
CA VAL A 955 21.47 55.14 6.36
C VAL A 955 20.81 55.35 5.00
N THR A 956 21.21 54.58 3.97
CA THR A 956 20.61 54.68 2.62
C THR A 956 19.10 54.38 2.67
N LEU A 957 18.71 53.33 3.39
CA LEU A 957 17.29 52.95 3.56
C LEU A 957 16.48 54.05 4.26
N ILE A 958 16.98 54.54 5.39
CA ILE A 958 16.29 55.60 6.15
C ILE A 958 16.23 56.90 5.34
N TYR A 959 17.31 57.26 4.65
CA TYR A 959 17.37 58.44 3.79
C TYR A 959 16.31 58.39 2.70
N TYR A 960 16.17 57.25 2.02
CA TYR A 960 15.15 57.05 1.00
C TYR A 960 13.74 57.21 1.57
N VAL A 961 13.43 56.46 2.65
CA VAL A 961 12.09 56.44 3.26
C VAL A 961 11.69 57.82 3.78
N ALA A 962 12.60 58.53 4.47
CA ALA A 962 12.32 59.85 5.02
C ALA A 962 12.09 60.90 3.92
N ASN A 963 12.90 60.90 2.86
CA ASN A 963 12.71 61.82 1.72
C ASN A 963 11.41 61.53 0.97
N MET A 964 11.09 60.26 0.75
CA MET A 964 9.84 59.83 0.14
C MET A 964 8.63 60.33 0.96
N MET A 965 8.63 60.12 2.27
CA MET A 965 7.57 60.60 3.16
C MET A 965 7.45 62.13 3.15
N LYS A 966 8.58 62.85 3.24
CA LYS A 966 8.61 64.32 3.21
C LYS A 966 8.05 64.86 1.89
N LYS A 967 8.47 64.28 0.75
CA LYS A 967 8.00 64.68 -0.58
C LYS A 967 6.49 64.49 -0.73
N ARG A 968 5.93 63.45 -0.12
CA ARG A 968 4.48 63.15 -0.11
C ARG A 968 3.70 63.95 0.94
N GLY A 969 4.33 64.86 1.67
CA GLY A 969 3.68 65.71 2.67
C GLY A 969 3.22 64.95 3.91
N LEU A 970 3.82 63.79 4.20
CA LEU A 970 3.51 63.01 5.40
C LEU A 970 4.29 63.56 6.61
N GLN A 971 3.74 63.38 7.81
CA GLN A 971 4.42 63.75 9.05
C GLN A 971 5.63 62.83 9.29
N LYS A 972 6.67 63.36 9.93
CA LYS A 972 7.83 62.55 10.35
C LYS A 972 7.37 61.38 11.26
N PRO A 973 7.85 60.15 11.02
CA PRO A 973 7.36 58.99 11.76
C PRO A 973 7.87 59.02 13.20
N ARG A 974 6.99 58.84 14.18
CA ARG A 974 7.42 58.66 15.58
C ARG A 974 7.95 57.26 15.83
N ASN A 975 7.61 56.30 14.97
CA ASN A 975 8.08 54.94 15.08
C ASN A 975 8.49 54.39 13.73
N VAL A 976 9.66 53.74 13.71
CA VAL A 976 10.13 52.98 12.55
C VAL A 976 10.19 51.50 12.95
N MET A 977 9.44 50.66 12.26
CA MET A 977 9.38 49.24 12.53
C MET A 977 10.22 48.47 11.53
N PHE A 978 10.92 47.45 12.00
CA PHE A 978 11.64 46.53 11.14
C PHE A 978 11.13 45.09 11.26
N SER A 979 11.13 44.39 10.13
CA SER A 979 10.85 42.96 10.03
C SER A 979 11.69 42.31 8.91
N GLY A 980 11.56 40.99 8.76
CA GLY A 980 12.22 40.24 7.70
C GLY A 980 13.63 39.79 8.08
N THR A 981 14.14 38.72 7.47
CA THR A 981 15.45 38.17 7.86
C THR A 981 16.60 39.16 7.64
N GLY A 982 16.50 40.04 6.64
CA GLY A 982 17.50 41.06 6.35
C GLY A 982 17.60 42.14 7.42
N SER A 983 16.60 42.30 8.29
CA SER A 983 16.67 43.26 9.40
C SER A 983 17.71 42.88 10.46
N LYS A 984 18.20 41.63 10.46
CA LYS A 984 19.32 41.21 11.32
C LYS A 984 20.61 41.98 11.05
N VAL A 985 20.75 42.59 9.86
CA VAL A 985 21.85 43.53 9.56
C VAL A 985 21.91 44.68 10.58
N LEU A 986 20.78 45.08 11.17
CA LEU A 986 20.76 46.15 12.16
C LEU A 986 21.50 45.75 13.45
N ASP A 987 21.57 44.45 13.79
CA ASP A 987 22.36 43.97 14.93
C ASP A 987 23.87 44.03 14.65
N ILE A 988 24.26 44.04 13.38
CA ILE A 988 25.63 44.31 12.94
C ILE A 988 25.91 45.81 13.00
N VAL A 989 24.94 46.69 12.73
CA VAL A 989 25.14 48.15 12.76
C VAL A 989 25.45 48.63 14.17
N GLY A 990 24.58 48.36 15.13
CA GLY A 990 24.76 48.84 16.50
C GLY A 990 23.67 48.38 17.46
N SER A 991 23.78 48.82 18.71
CA SER A 991 22.79 48.61 19.77
C SER A 991 21.47 49.35 19.47
N GLN A 992 20.42 49.03 20.23
CA GLN A 992 19.12 49.67 20.08
C GLN A 992 19.19 51.20 20.26
N GLU A 993 19.94 51.66 21.27
CA GLU A 993 20.10 53.09 21.57
C GLU A 993 20.84 53.83 20.44
N GLU A 994 21.87 53.21 19.87
CA GLU A 994 22.63 53.76 18.75
C GLU A 994 21.78 53.84 17.48
N LEU A 995 20.97 52.82 17.20
CA LEU A 995 20.03 52.83 16.07
C LEU A 995 18.96 53.91 16.24
N ASP A 996 18.37 54.03 17.44
CA ASP A 996 17.37 55.05 17.75
C ASP A 996 17.93 56.46 17.52
N LEU A 997 19.15 56.71 18.02
CA LEU A 997 19.83 58.00 17.86
C LEU A 997 20.20 58.27 16.40
N LEU A 998 20.74 57.28 15.69
CA LEU A 998 21.11 57.40 14.28
C LEU A 998 19.90 57.72 13.39
N THR A 999 18.82 56.95 13.52
CA THR A 999 17.61 57.15 12.71
C THR A 999 16.90 58.44 13.05
N LYS A 1000 16.82 58.79 14.35
CA LYS A 1000 16.32 60.09 14.79
C LYS A 1000 17.10 61.21 14.08
N THR A 1001 18.43 61.18 14.15
CA THR A 1001 19.30 62.21 13.57
C THR A 1001 19.10 62.36 12.06
N ILE A 1002 19.05 61.25 11.31
CA ILE A 1002 18.81 61.26 9.86
C ILE A 1002 17.47 61.93 9.53
N ILE A 1003 16.40 61.55 10.23
CA ILE A 1003 15.06 62.09 9.98
C ILE A 1003 14.99 63.57 10.35
N GLU A 1004 15.60 63.99 11.47
CA GLU A 1004 15.66 65.41 11.86
C GLU A 1004 16.37 66.27 10.81
N ILE A 1005 17.49 65.79 10.25
CA ILE A 1005 18.20 66.51 9.18
C ILE A 1005 17.35 66.58 7.91
N ILE A 1006 16.69 65.49 7.52
CA ILE A 1006 15.88 65.45 6.30
C ILE A 1006 14.63 66.33 6.44
N TYR A 1007 13.94 66.31 7.58
CA TYR A 1007 12.74 67.12 7.83
C TYR A 1007 13.05 68.57 8.20
N ASP A 1008 14.29 68.87 8.59
CA ASP A 1008 14.69 70.16 9.17
C ASP A 1008 13.87 70.49 10.44
N GLU A 1009 13.60 69.45 11.25
CA GLU A 1009 12.70 69.55 12.41
C GLU A 1009 13.06 68.52 13.51
N LYS A 1010 13.43 68.98 14.70
CA LYS A 1010 13.81 68.12 15.84
C LYS A 1010 12.63 67.38 16.47
N TYR A 1011 12.84 66.16 16.97
CA TYR A 1011 11.86 65.47 17.83
C TYR A 1011 11.90 66.02 19.25
N GLU A 1012 10.75 66.00 19.93
CA GLU A 1012 10.69 66.15 21.39
C GLU A 1012 11.41 64.97 22.08
N ASP A 1013 11.86 65.16 23.32
CA ASP A 1013 12.56 64.11 24.06
C ASP A 1013 11.67 62.89 24.28
N GLY A 1014 12.21 61.70 23.96
CA GLY A 1014 11.47 60.43 24.02
C GLY A 1014 10.35 60.26 22.97
N ALA A 1015 10.25 61.15 21.98
CA ALA A 1015 9.17 61.13 20.99
C ALA A 1015 9.38 60.18 19.79
N PHE A 1016 10.54 59.51 19.71
CA PHE A 1016 10.94 58.62 18.62
C PHE A 1016 11.42 57.27 19.15
N ALA A 1017 11.06 56.17 18.48
CA ALA A 1017 11.59 54.84 18.78
C ALA A 1017 11.63 53.93 17.53
N ILE A 1018 12.64 53.07 17.46
CA ILE A 1018 12.69 51.93 16.55
C ILE A 1018 12.11 50.71 17.25
N VAL A 1019 11.22 49.99 16.55
CA VAL A 1019 10.66 48.74 17.03
C VAL A 1019 11.13 47.60 16.14
N LYS A 1020 11.83 46.63 16.71
CA LYS A 1020 12.27 45.43 16.00
C LYS A 1020 12.12 44.19 16.87
N GLU A 1021 11.72 43.08 16.26
CA GLU A 1021 11.81 41.74 16.87
C GLU A 1021 13.18 41.15 16.57
N LYS A 1022 13.92 40.75 17.61
CA LYS A 1022 15.30 40.26 17.47
C LYS A 1022 15.33 38.77 17.20
N ASP A 1023 14.51 38.01 17.91
CA ASP A 1023 14.65 36.56 17.93
C ASP A 1023 14.03 35.93 16.67
N CYS A 1024 12.87 36.45 16.25
CA CYS A 1024 12.02 35.83 15.24
C CYS A 1024 11.53 36.80 14.14
N PRO A 1025 12.39 37.65 13.53
CA PRO A 1025 11.94 38.72 12.63
C PRO A 1025 11.22 38.24 11.36
N LYS A 1026 11.49 37.02 10.90
CA LYS A 1026 10.83 36.43 9.72
C LYS A 1026 9.40 35.94 10.00
N GLN A 1027 9.07 35.67 11.27
CA GLN A 1027 7.76 35.14 11.66
C GLN A 1027 6.69 36.23 11.69
N ILE A 1028 7.11 37.48 11.91
CA ILE A 1028 6.24 38.66 12.04
C ILE A 1028 5.25 38.78 10.87
N THR A 1029 5.71 38.60 9.63
CA THR A 1029 4.88 38.73 8.43
C THR A 1029 3.70 37.75 8.48
N CYS A 1030 3.97 36.47 8.74
CA CYS A 1030 2.93 35.46 8.87
C CYS A 1030 1.99 35.71 10.06
N GLN A 1031 2.55 36.00 11.24
CA GLN A 1031 1.75 36.25 12.44
C GLN A 1031 0.86 37.48 12.29
N GLY A 1032 1.39 38.59 11.75
CA GLY A 1032 0.63 39.80 11.48
C GLY A 1032 -0.50 39.57 10.47
N GLY A 1033 -0.25 38.76 9.44
CA GLY A 1033 -1.29 38.33 8.52
C GLY A 1033 -2.42 37.56 9.21
N LEU A 1034 -2.07 36.60 10.07
CA LEU A 1034 -3.05 35.81 10.85
C LEU A 1034 -3.85 36.66 11.83
N TYR A 1035 -3.19 37.58 12.56
CA TYR A 1035 -3.87 38.51 13.46
C TYR A 1035 -4.88 39.39 12.71
N GLN A 1036 -4.50 39.88 11.52
CA GLN A 1036 -5.39 40.71 10.70
C GLN A 1036 -6.60 39.93 10.20
N VAL A 1037 -6.44 38.68 9.75
CA VAL A 1037 -7.54 37.90 9.15
C VAL A 1037 -8.33 37.07 10.15
N ARG A 1038 -8.07 37.25 11.46
CA ARG A 1038 -8.76 36.54 12.55
C ARG A 1038 -10.26 36.80 12.58
N ASN A 1039 -10.70 37.98 12.15
CA ASN A 1039 -12.11 38.35 12.07
C ASN A 1039 -12.49 38.89 10.68
N GLN A 1040 -13.79 38.95 10.42
CA GLN A 1040 -14.33 39.38 9.12
C GLN A 1040 -14.00 40.84 8.79
N SER A 1041 -13.97 41.73 9.78
CA SER A 1041 -13.61 43.14 9.56
C SER A 1041 -12.18 43.28 9.04
N GLY A 1042 -11.24 42.52 9.59
CA GLY A 1042 -9.84 42.59 9.16
C GLY A 1042 -9.62 41.97 7.78
N MET A 1043 -10.35 40.90 7.44
CA MET A 1043 -10.38 40.36 6.07
C MET A 1043 -10.88 41.38 5.05
N LEU A 1044 -11.97 42.10 5.37
CA LEU A 1044 -12.52 43.15 4.51
C LEU A 1044 -11.51 44.28 4.28
N GLN A 1045 -10.77 44.70 5.30
CA GLN A 1045 -9.71 45.70 5.16
C GLN A 1045 -8.60 45.25 4.20
N VAL A 1046 -8.18 43.99 4.28
CA VAL A 1046 -7.18 43.42 3.35
C VAL A 1046 -7.71 43.40 1.92
N LYS A 1047 -8.98 43.01 1.74
CA LYS A 1047 -9.66 43.03 0.44
C LYS A 1047 -9.75 44.44 -0.14
N GLU A 1048 -10.07 45.44 0.68
CA GLU A 1048 -10.10 46.84 0.24
C GLU A 1048 -8.73 47.34 -0.22
N VAL A 1049 -7.65 47.02 0.51
CA VAL A 1049 -6.27 47.38 0.09
C VAL A 1049 -5.91 46.70 -1.23
N ASN A 1050 -6.24 45.42 -1.39
CA ASN A 1050 -5.99 44.71 -2.64
C ASN A 1050 -6.77 45.29 -3.83
N ASN A 1051 -8.04 45.67 -3.62
CA ASN A 1051 -8.86 46.30 -4.65
C ASN A 1051 -8.30 47.67 -5.05
N GLU A 1052 -7.83 48.45 -4.08
CA GLU A 1052 -7.20 49.74 -4.35
C GLU A 1052 -5.90 49.57 -5.14
N LEU A 1053 -5.04 48.62 -4.76
CA LEU A 1053 -3.80 48.28 -5.49
C LEU A 1053 -4.03 47.75 -6.90
N ALA A 1054 -5.18 47.10 -7.16
CA ALA A 1054 -5.55 46.61 -8.47
C ALA A 1054 -6.12 47.72 -9.38
N ASN A 1055 -6.48 48.87 -8.84
CA ASN A 1055 -7.03 49.98 -9.62
C ASN A 1055 -5.92 50.70 -10.40
N TYR A 1056 -6.24 51.15 -11.61
CA TYR A 1056 -5.32 51.94 -12.44
C TYR A 1056 -4.94 53.27 -11.78
N ASP A 1057 -5.89 53.90 -11.07
CA ASP A 1057 -5.70 55.17 -10.36
C ASP A 1057 -5.27 54.97 -8.89
N ASN A 1058 -4.54 53.88 -8.57
CA ASN A 1058 -4.18 53.62 -7.18
C ASN A 1058 -3.31 54.75 -6.60
N THR A 1059 -3.71 55.27 -5.44
CA THR A 1059 -3.05 56.41 -4.78
C THR A 1059 -2.09 56.01 -3.67
N ILE A 1060 -2.17 54.76 -3.22
CA ILE A 1060 -1.34 54.25 -2.11
C ILE A 1060 0.00 53.68 -2.56
N ARG A 1061 0.15 53.15 -3.79
CA ARG A 1061 1.46 52.71 -4.28
C ARG A 1061 2.28 53.93 -4.69
N THR A 1062 3.50 54.03 -4.18
CA THR A 1062 4.43 55.10 -4.53
C THR A 1062 5.71 54.52 -5.10
N ASN A 1063 6.10 55.01 -6.27
CA ASN A 1063 7.45 54.89 -6.78
C ASN A 1063 8.09 56.29 -6.76
N PHE A 1064 9.00 56.53 -5.83
CA PHE A 1064 9.67 57.82 -5.71
C PHE A 1064 11.11 57.70 -6.22
N SER A 1065 11.40 58.41 -7.30
CA SER A 1065 12.67 58.36 -8.04
C SER A 1065 13.83 59.11 -7.38
N LEU A 1066 13.56 59.92 -6.35
CA LEU A 1066 14.47 60.91 -5.73
C LEU A 1066 14.93 62.05 -6.64
N ILE A 1067 14.59 62.03 -7.94
CA ILE A 1067 14.92 63.11 -8.88
C ILE A 1067 13.70 64.00 -9.14
N SER A 1068 13.88 65.05 -9.95
CA SER A 1068 12.83 66.02 -10.29
C SER A 1068 11.60 65.39 -10.97
N ARG A 1069 11.80 64.23 -11.61
CA ARG A 1069 10.81 63.49 -12.38
C ARG A 1069 10.10 62.45 -11.54
N GLU A 1070 8.79 62.58 -11.33
CA GLU A 1070 8.05 61.68 -10.42
C GLU A 1070 7.99 60.21 -10.90
N GLY A 1071 7.84 59.98 -12.20
CA GLY A 1071 7.78 58.64 -12.80
C GLY A 1071 8.74 58.50 -13.97
N ILE A 1072 9.37 57.32 -14.09
CA ILE A 1072 10.31 56.99 -15.17
C ILE A 1072 9.73 55.78 -15.92
N THR A 1073 9.54 55.92 -17.23
CA THR A 1073 8.99 54.85 -18.08
C THR A 1073 10.07 54.09 -18.84
N TYR A 1074 9.72 52.91 -19.39
CA TYR A 1074 10.63 52.20 -20.28
C TYR A 1074 10.98 53.00 -21.55
N ALA A 1075 10.03 53.81 -22.08
CA ALA A 1075 10.24 54.72 -23.20
C ALA A 1075 11.31 55.77 -22.88
N ASP A 1076 11.29 56.30 -21.65
CA ASP A 1076 12.28 57.27 -21.21
C ASP A 1076 13.70 56.69 -21.15
N MET A 1077 13.82 55.40 -20.79
CA MET A 1077 15.11 54.70 -20.76
C MET A 1077 15.51 54.12 -22.12
N ALA A 1078 14.58 54.00 -23.07
CA ALA A 1078 14.86 53.58 -24.45
C ALA A 1078 15.36 54.74 -25.32
N ASP A 1079 14.88 55.96 -25.05
CA ASP A 1079 15.35 57.18 -25.70
C ASP A 1079 16.77 57.55 -25.23
N PRO A 1080 17.79 57.63 -26.11
CA PRO A 1080 19.17 57.87 -25.70
C PRO A 1080 19.42 59.20 -24.98
N GLU A 1081 18.74 60.28 -25.38
CA GLU A 1081 18.92 61.61 -24.79
C GLU A 1081 18.29 61.67 -23.40
N ARG A 1082 17.04 61.21 -23.26
CA ARG A 1082 16.36 61.14 -21.96
C ARG A 1082 17.05 60.18 -21.00
N ARG A 1083 17.51 59.04 -21.50
CA ARG A 1083 18.30 58.09 -20.70
C ARG A 1083 19.55 58.76 -20.15
N GLN A 1084 20.26 59.54 -20.96
CA GLN A 1084 21.46 60.26 -20.51
C GLN A 1084 21.14 61.31 -19.44
N GLU A 1085 20.03 62.05 -19.59
CA GLU A 1085 19.55 63.01 -18.58
C GLU A 1085 19.18 62.31 -17.26
N ILE A 1086 18.39 61.24 -17.32
CA ILE A 1086 18.00 60.44 -16.14
C ILE A 1086 19.22 59.86 -15.45
N VAL A 1087 20.14 59.27 -16.21
CA VAL A 1087 21.39 58.70 -15.67
C VAL A 1087 22.19 59.76 -14.94
N LYS A 1088 22.33 60.95 -15.54
CA LYS A 1088 23.04 62.07 -14.91
C LYS A 1088 22.36 62.53 -13.63
N ASP A 1089 21.04 62.72 -13.65
CA ASP A 1089 20.27 63.19 -12.49
C ASP A 1089 20.35 62.19 -11.32
N VAL A 1090 20.25 60.89 -11.61
CA VAL A 1090 20.39 59.82 -10.61
C VAL A 1090 21.80 59.80 -10.03
N VAL A 1091 22.84 59.90 -10.88
CA VAL A 1091 24.24 59.94 -10.43
C VAL A 1091 24.52 61.17 -9.57
N ASP A 1092 24.00 62.34 -9.94
CA ASP A 1092 24.17 63.57 -9.17
C ASP A 1092 23.44 63.50 -7.83
N GLU A 1093 22.26 62.87 -7.77
CA GLU A 1093 21.57 62.62 -6.50
C GLU A 1093 22.33 61.64 -5.60
N VAL A 1094 22.94 60.59 -6.16
CA VAL A 1094 23.77 59.65 -5.40
C VAL A 1094 25.02 60.33 -4.85
N LYS A 1095 25.65 61.26 -5.60
CA LYS A 1095 26.75 62.08 -5.09
C LYS A 1095 26.32 62.96 -3.92
N ARG A 1096 25.17 63.63 -4.02
CA ARG A 1096 24.60 64.42 -2.90
C ARG A 1096 24.35 63.55 -1.69
N TYR A 1097 23.81 62.34 -1.88
CA TYR A 1097 23.63 61.37 -0.81
C TYR A 1097 24.96 60.95 -0.18
N ASN A 1098 26.00 60.67 -0.96
CA ASN A 1098 27.33 60.31 -0.46
C ASN A 1098 27.99 61.46 0.33
N GLU A 1099 27.77 62.71 -0.09
CA GLU A 1099 28.18 63.91 0.66
C GLU A 1099 27.41 64.03 1.97
N PHE A 1100 26.08 63.83 1.94
CA PHE A 1100 25.24 63.78 3.13
C PHE A 1100 25.73 62.72 4.11
N PHE A 1101 25.99 61.49 3.65
CA PHE A 1101 26.48 60.40 4.47
C PHE A 1101 27.86 60.72 5.06
N SER A 1102 28.77 61.28 4.26
CA SER A 1102 30.11 61.66 4.72
C SER A 1102 30.05 62.71 5.84
N LYS A 1103 29.14 63.69 5.72
CA LYS A 1103 28.92 64.70 6.74
C LYS A 1103 28.24 64.11 7.99
N LEU A 1104 27.23 63.26 7.79
CA LEU A 1104 26.56 62.56 8.89
C LEU A 1104 27.56 61.78 9.73
N CYS A 1105 28.50 61.06 9.10
CA CYS A 1105 29.56 60.32 9.78
C CYS A 1105 30.43 61.20 10.69
N ASP A 1106 30.72 62.44 10.27
CA ASP A 1106 31.42 63.42 11.12
C ASP A 1106 30.54 63.91 12.27
N ASP A 1107 29.28 64.26 11.98
CA ASP A 1107 28.33 64.81 12.95
C ASP A 1107 27.97 63.81 14.06
N ILE A 1108 27.94 62.50 13.76
CA ILE A 1108 27.64 61.44 14.74
C ILE A 1108 28.89 60.81 15.36
N HIS A 1109 30.10 61.29 15.03
CA HIS A 1109 31.36 60.68 15.43
C HIS A 1109 31.39 59.16 15.20
N VAL A 1110 31.20 58.73 13.94
CA VAL A 1110 30.99 57.31 13.59
C VAL A 1110 32.14 56.39 14.04
N THR A 1111 33.36 56.89 14.17
CA THR A 1111 34.51 56.13 14.66
C THR A 1111 34.35 55.72 16.12
N ASP A 1112 33.76 56.60 16.92
CA ASP A 1112 33.67 56.46 18.38
C ASP A 1112 32.44 55.65 18.76
N HIS A 1113 31.33 55.85 18.04
CA HIS A 1113 30.04 55.21 18.33
C HIS A 1113 29.82 53.88 17.60
N PHE A 1114 30.43 53.64 16.44
CA PHE A 1114 30.11 52.46 15.62
C PHE A 1114 31.32 51.55 15.32
N LEU A 1115 32.44 51.73 16.02
CA LEU A 1115 33.67 50.94 15.83
C LEU A 1115 34.20 50.95 14.39
N VAL A 1116 33.97 52.03 13.64
CA VAL A 1116 34.51 52.20 12.28
C VAL A 1116 35.92 52.80 12.36
N ASP A 1117 36.87 52.27 11.60
CA ASP A 1117 38.20 52.90 11.53
C ASP A 1117 38.24 54.11 10.60
N MET A 1118 39.14 55.06 10.90
CA MET A 1118 39.27 56.29 10.10
C MET A 1118 39.74 56.02 8.67
N LYS A 1119 40.47 54.92 8.43
CA LYS A 1119 40.93 54.51 7.10
C LYS A 1119 39.72 54.23 6.21
N SER A 1120 38.72 53.52 6.73
CA SER A 1120 37.49 53.15 6.03
C SER A 1120 36.68 54.37 5.62
N ILE A 1121 36.60 55.40 6.47
CA ILE A 1121 35.94 56.67 6.15
C ILE A 1121 36.66 57.40 5.01
N ASN A 1122 37.99 57.46 5.08
CA ASN A 1122 38.79 58.08 4.03
C ASN A 1122 38.65 57.33 2.70
N THR A 1123 38.71 56.00 2.72
CA THR A 1123 38.47 55.16 1.54
C THR A 1123 37.06 55.37 0.97
N PHE A 1124 36.04 55.50 1.81
CA PHE A 1124 34.69 55.84 1.35
C PHE A 1124 34.67 57.19 0.61
N ARG A 1125 35.25 58.25 1.20
CA ARG A 1125 35.29 59.59 0.60
C ARG A 1125 36.01 59.61 -0.75
N GLU A 1126 37.05 58.79 -0.90
CA GLU A 1126 37.82 58.68 -2.14
C GLU A 1126 37.10 57.86 -3.22
N LEU A 1127 36.42 56.76 -2.86
CA LEU A 1127 35.98 55.73 -3.80
C LEU A 1127 34.47 55.65 -4.01
N ALA A 1128 33.63 56.11 -3.07
CA ALA A 1128 32.18 55.94 -3.14
C ALA A 1128 31.56 56.56 -4.41
N ASN A 1129 32.14 57.65 -4.92
CA ASN A 1129 31.65 58.36 -6.10
C ASN A 1129 32.28 57.90 -7.44
N ARG A 1130 33.11 56.86 -7.42
CA ARG A 1130 33.79 56.35 -8.62
C ARG A 1130 32.83 55.51 -9.47
N ASP A 1131 32.89 55.63 -10.80
CA ASP A 1131 32.21 54.77 -11.78
C ASP A 1131 30.67 54.63 -11.60
N LEU A 1132 30.02 55.58 -10.92
CA LEU A 1132 28.57 55.53 -10.62
C LEU A 1132 27.69 55.36 -11.86
N GLU A 1133 27.99 56.07 -12.95
CA GLU A 1133 27.26 55.96 -14.21
C GLU A 1133 27.32 54.53 -14.75
N HIS A 1134 28.50 53.91 -14.70
CA HIS A 1134 28.69 52.53 -15.15
C HIS A 1134 27.88 51.55 -14.31
N HIS A 1135 27.89 51.70 -12.97
CA HIS A 1135 27.11 50.85 -12.07
C HIS A 1135 25.60 51.00 -12.26
N LEU A 1136 25.11 52.21 -12.52
CA LEU A 1136 23.70 52.45 -12.84
C LEU A 1136 23.29 51.74 -14.13
N VAL A 1137 24.09 51.86 -15.19
CA VAL A 1137 23.83 51.19 -16.48
C VAL A 1137 23.87 49.66 -16.32
N GLN A 1138 24.85 49.11 -15.59
CA GLN A 1138 24.92 47.67 -15.32
C GLN A 1138 23.71 47.17 -14.52
N GLY A 1139 23.31 47.90 -13.48
CA GLY A 1139 22.14 47.54 -12.66
C GLY A 1139 20.85 47.58 -13.47
N TRP A 1140 20.71 48.61 -14.31
CA TRP A 1140 19.63 48.70 -15.28
C TRP A 1140 19.66 47.47 -16.21
N GLU A 1141 20.74 47.24 -16.95
CA GLU A 1141 20.84 46.10 -17.88
C GLU A 1141 20.53 44.75 -17.22
N SER A 1142 21.08 44.51 -16.02
CA SER A 1142 20.82 43.31 -15.22
C SER A 1142 19.34 43.15 -14.88
N ALA A 1143 18.66 44.22 -14.47
CA ALA A 1143 17.23 44.21 -14.21
C ALA A 1143 16.38 43.96 -15.48
N GLN A 1144 16.94 44.14 -16.68
CA GLN A 1144 16.22 44.05 -17.96
C GLN A 1144 16.46 42.74 -18.73
N LYS A 1145 17.48 41.94 -18.40
CA LYS A 1145 17.94 40.76 -19.16
C LYS A 1145 16.86 39.73 -19.55
N ASN A 1146 15.72 39.68 -18.85
CA ASN A 1146 14.69 38.65 -19.02
C ASN A 1146 13.27 39.19 -19.30
N GLN A 1147 13.13 40.44 -19.72
CA GLN A 1147 11.84 41.04 -20.06
C GLN A 1147 11.73 41.25 -21.59
N ASN A 1148 11.30 40.21 -22.31
CA ASN A 1148 11.27 40.21 -23.78
C ASN A 1148 10.09 40.96 -24.42
N ASP A 1149 9.00 41.20 -23.68
CA ASP A 1149 7.84 41.97 -24.13
C ASP A 1149 7.53 43.06 -23.11
N LYS A 1150 7.84 44.33 -23.44
CA LYS A 1150 7.49 45.48 -22.61
C LYS A 1150 6.66 46.45 -23.41
N ASN A 1151 5.69 47.04 -22.74
CA ASN A 1151 5.05 48.23 -23.24
C ASN A 1151 5.95 49.43 -22.87
N GLU A 1152 6.37 50.19 -23.87
CA GLU A 1152 7.28 51.33 -23.69
C GLU A 1152 6.70 52.37 -22.72
N ASN A 1153 5.38 52.48 -22.62
CA ASN A 1153 4.72 53.46 -21.75
C ASN A 1153 4.59 53.01 -20.28
N ASP A 1154 4.97 51.78 -19.93
CA ASP A 1154 4.85 51.32 -18.54
C ASP A 1154 5.91 52.00 -17.65
N GLU A 1155 5.52 52.37 -16.42
CA GLU A 1155 6.46 52.86 -15.41
C GLU A 1155 7.38 51.74 -14.93
N ILE A 1156 8.65 52.07 -14.77
CA ILE A 1156 9.66 51.17 -14.21
C ILE A 1156 9.34 50.98 -12.74
N ALA A 1157 9.02 49.76 -12.32
CA ALA A 1157 8.59 49.48 -10.94
C ALA A 1157 9.71 49.55 -9.88
N ASP A 1158 10.98 49.53 -10.29
CA ASP A 1158 12.14 49.56 -9.42
C ASP A 1158 12.78 50.95 -9.33
N ILE A 1159 13.67 51.16 -8.36
CA ILE A 1159 14.18 52.49 -8.01
C ILE A 1159 15.64 52.63 -8.45
N LEU A 1160 15.86 53.41 -9.52
CA LEU A 1160 17.18 53.60 -10.14
C LEU A 1160 18.25 54.16 -9.17
N PHE A 1161 17.85 54.94 -8.16
CA PHE A 1161 18.76 55.50 -7.14
C PHE A 1161 19.65 54.45 -6.47
N PHE A 1162 19.12 53.26 -6.21
CA PHE A 1162 19.89 52.22 -5.52
C PHE A 1162 20.91 51.52 -6.41
N TYR A 1163 20.74 51.58 -7.73
CA TYR A 1163 21.61 50.82 -8.62
C TYR A 1163 23.10 51.17 -8.54
N PRO A 1164 23.49 52.45 -8.66
CA PRO A 1164 24.88 52.84 -8.49
C PRO A 1164 25.40 52.55 -7.08
N ILE A 1165 24.55 52.66 -6.05
CA ILE A 1165 24.93 52.40 -4.65
C ILE A 1165 25.33 50.93 -4.44
N VAL A 1166 24.53 49.98 -4.94
CA VAL A 1166 24.86 48.54 -4.86
C VAL A 1166 26.18 48.25 -5.59
N GLY A 1167 26.39 48.85 -6.76
CA GLY A 1167 27.66 48.72 -7.50
C GLY A 1167 28.83 49.28 -6.70
N SER A 1168 28.69 50.47 -6.09
CA SER A 1168 29.72 51.06 -5.23
C SER A 1168 30.01 50.22 -3.99
N ILE A 1169 28.99 49.64 -3.33
CA ILE A 1169 29.19 48.72 -2.20
C ILE A 1169 30.07 47.54 -2.64
N ARG A 1170 29.73 46.88 -3.76
CA ARG A 1170 30.43 45.67 -4.19
C ARG A 1170 31.81 45.93 -4.80
N TYR A 1171 31.93 46.90 -5.70
CA TYR A 1171 33.12 47.07 -6.54
C TYR A 1171 34.05 48.20 -6.06
N ASN A 1172 33.52 49.25 -5.42
CA ASN A 1172 34.35 50.35 -4.94
C ASN A 1172 34.76 50.16 -3.48
N LEU A 1173 33.83 49.76 -2.62
CA LEU A 1173 34.04 49.71 -1.18
C LEU A 1173 34.52 48.34 -0.72
N LEU A 1174 33.76 47.25 -0.94
CA LEU A 1174 34.13 45.90 -0.48
C LEU A 1174 35.50 45.42 -0.98
N GLU A 1175 35.92 45.83 -2.17
CA GLU A 1175 37.22 45.46 -2.75
C GLU A 1175 38.41 46.19 -2.12
N ASN A 1176 38.18 47.35 -1.50
CA ASN A 1176 39.23 48.23 -0.98
C ASN A 1176 39.16 48.42 0.55
N LEU A 1177 38.06 48.02 1.19
CA LEU A 1177 37.90 48.01 2.63
C LEU A 1177 38.53 46.75 3.23
N GLY A 1178 39.59 46.95 4.03
CA GLY A 1178 40.35 45.88 4.69
C GLY A 1178 41.56 45.36 3.91
N SER A 1179 41.93 46.00 2.79
CA SER A 1179 43.24 45.85 2.12
C SER A 1179 44.35 46.67 2.78
#